data_AF-A0A838YBL2-F1
#
_entry.id   AF-A0A838YBL2-F1
#
_cell.length_a   1.000
_cell.length_b   1.000
_cell.length_c   1.000
_cell.angle_alpha   90.00
_cell.angle_beta   90.00
_cell.angle_gamma   90.00
#
_symmetry.space_group_name_H-M   'P 1'
#
loop_
_entity.id
_entity.type
_entity.pdbx_description
1 polymer ?
#
loop_
_entity_poly.entity_id
_entity_poly.type
_entity_poly.pdbx_seq_one_letter_code
_entity_poly.pdbx_strand_id
1 'polypeptide(L)'
;MKTILIWAFLLFTISIKLFAQLGPDGIGIVNGYRIEPNTNLSPSKPKYLAAGYYHNLAIKGDGSMVALGWNNYSQSTIPRNLGKSISVAGGYFHSIAALSSGKVITWGRNNYGQRNVPADLSNVIQVEAGHGFSMALTTSGEVSAWGRNNYGQLNIPDDFSEAQNIAAGREHALALTNDGIVVAWGRNDSGQSNVPEGLGQVSQVAAAYYHSLALKKDGTVVAWGSNKYGESDVPETLQNVVAIAAGGFHSLALKSDGTVVAWGRNLYGQTSVPDGLNDVIDIVAGTGHSSAIKSNGDIIGWGSNEWGQLDPMPGLSPAILKGANLEGAQLMSSNLTAVDFSNTRVIDLGIGDFHTLALKENGTVMAWGENASGQVEVPTNLKSVIAVAGGDFHSVALQEDGTVAAWGNNEFGQSLVPNGLGNVTQISVGHGRNMALRENGTVVAWGKNLYGEGAVPANLQDAVYVSAGGFHSLALRRNGSVLIWGNNEFGQSFVPAGLGTLKAADAGYQHTLALRENGTVVAWGLNESGQCNVPAGLSDVIAIRAADFYSMALKSDGTVVCWGDNDLGQAQVPPNLNNAIAIRGMFFHSGAIKEDGSIVLWGTNADGQLTIPDDLTSTNLRNADFTNAILAGVNLINANLRNANFSGANLRSANLVGADLTGANFDGAIINDANFTNSIGADLTGAIIQEESKFTISSSIVRSPSGNAEKIKIIFPTNRNNTYIIQSSSNLSEWRSIETNILGTGDFLERVFDLEQTSNYFRAIQD
;
A
#
# COMPACT_ATOMS: atom_id res chain seq x y z
N MET A 1 -25.53 9.62 54.39
CA MET A 1 -24.59 8.76 53.64
C MET A 1 -25.30 8.40 52.34
N LYS A 2 -25.06 9.03 51.17
CA LYS A 2 -23.81 9.17 50.39
C LYS A 2 -23.10 7.81 50.29
N THR A 3 -22.82 7.19 49.14
CA THR A 3 -22.83 7.66 47.73
C THR A 3 -22.49 6.47 46.79
N ILE A 4 -23.07 6.50 45.58
CA ILE A 4 -22.42 6.26 44.27
C ILE A 4 -22.12 4.81 43.82
N LEU A 5 -22.92 4.35 42.84
CA LEU A 5 -22.51 3.47 41.74
C LEU A 5 -21.71 4.31 40.70
N ILE A 6 -20.55 3.85 40.25
CA ILE A 6 -19.91 4.32 39.01
C ILE A 6 -19.80 3.14 38.05
N TRP A 7 -20.47 3.28 36.92
CA TRP A 7 -20.23 2.53 35.69
C TRP A 7 -18.96 3.09 35.04
N ALA A 8 -17.93 2.26 34.89
CA ALA A 8 -16.79 2.56 34.03
C ALA A 8 -17.13 2.10 32.60
N PHE A 9 -17.46 3.07 31.74
CA PHE A 9 -17.49 2.89 30.29
C PHE A 9 -16.03 2.72 29.83
N LEU A 10 -15.63 1.51 29.43
CA LEU A 10 -14.42 1.32 28.66
C LEU A 10 -14.67 1.90 27.26
N LEU A 11 -14.11 3.08 26.99
CA LEU A 11 -13.97 3.60 25.64
C LEU A 11 -13.04 2.65 24.87
N PHE A 12 -13.62 1.81 24.02
CA PHE A 12 -12.89 1.23 22.91
C PHE A 12 -12.50 2.37 21.96
N THR A 13 -11.25 2.80 22.00
CA THR A 13 -10.64 3.50 20.87
C THR A 13 -10.48 2.48 19.75
N ILE A 14 -11.46 2.41 18.85
CA ILE A 14 -11.27 1.78 17.55
C ILE A 14 -10.34 2.71 16.77
N SER A 15 -9.04 2.41 16.83
CA SER A 15 -8.10 2.88 15.81
C SER A 15 -8.48 2.14 14.53
N ILE A 16 -9.25 2.80 13.65
CA ILE A 16 -9.49 2.27 12.30
C ILE A 16 -8.17 2.44 11.56
N LYS A 17 -7.32 1.40 11.59
CA LYS A 17 -6.24 1.27 10.61
C LYS A 17 -6.90 0.99 9.27
N LEU A 18 -7.05 2.03 8.45
CA LEU A 18 -7.64 1.94 7.12
C LEU A 18 -6.62 1.32 6.15
N PHE A 19 -6.58 -0.01 6.09
CA PHE A 19 -5.86 -0.72 5.03
C PHE A 19 -6.85 -1.03 3.90
N ALA A 20 -6.51 -0.61 2.68
CA ALA A 20 -7.17 -0.84 1.39
C ALA A 20 -8.49 -1.65 1.38
N GLN A 21 -9.60 -1.03 0.96
CA GLN A 21 -10.84 -1.73 0.65
C GLN A 21 -11.19 -1.50 -0.81
N LEU A 22 -10.67 -2.34 -1.71
CA LEU A 22 -11.04 -2.36 -3.14
C LEU A 22 -12.10 -3.42 -3.41
N GLY A 23 -13.17 -3.03 -4.08
CA GLY A 23 -14.23 -3.91 -4.57
C GLY A 23 -13.83 -4.64 -5.87
N PRO A 24 -14.58 -5.69 -6.27
CA PRO A 24 -14.35 -6.45 -7.51
C PRO A 24 -14.48 -5.64 -8.80
N ASP A 25 -15.09 -4.46 -8.72
CA ASP A 25 -15.19 -3.44 -9.76
C ASP A 25 -13.96 -2.51 -9.80
N GLY A 26 -12.94 -2.78 -8.98
CA GLY A 26 -11.76 -1.94 -8.80
C GLY A 26 -12.04 -0.63 -8.09
N ILE A 27 -13.22 -0.49 -7.45
CA ILE A 27 -13.65 0.72 -6.76
C ILE A 27 -13.40 0.55 -5.27
N GLY A 28 -12.66 1.49 -4.66
CA GLY A 28 -12.32 1.37 -3.26
C GLY A 28 -11.58 2.55 -2.67
N ILE A 29 -11.17 2.43 -1.40
CA ILE A 29 -10.35 3.43 -0.73
C ILE A 29 -9.06 2.77 -0.23
N VAL A 30 -7.92 3.33 -0.58
CA VAL A 30 -6.60 2.92 -0.08
C VAL A 30 -5.87 4.15 0.44
N ASN A 31 -5.51 4.16 1.74
CA ASN A 31 -4.81 5.29 2.38
C ASN A 31 -5.51 6.64 2.15
N GLY A 32 -6.86 6.64 2.18
CA GLY A 32 -7.70 7.82 1.92
C GLY A 32 -7.96 8.11 0.43
N TYR A 33 -7.27 7.44 -0.51
CA TYR A 33 -7.46 7.63 -1.94
C TYR A 33 -8.55 6.73 -2.49
N ARG A 34 -9.55 7.33 -3.12
CA ARG A 34 -10.50 6.58 -3.92
C ARG A 34 -9.82 6.08 -5.20
N ILE A 35 -9.79 4.77 -5.39
CA ILE A 35 -9.21 4.10 -6.56
C ILE A 35 -10.37 3.55 -7.38
N GLU A 36 -10.43 3.88 -8.67
CA GLU A 36 -11.41 3.40 -9.67
C GLU A 36 -10.77 3.33 -11.08
N PRO A 37 -11.43 2.73 -12.08
CA PRO A 37 -11.09 2.94 -13.48
C PRO A 37 -11.11 4.42 -13.86
N ASN A 38 -10.14 4.84 -14.65
CA ASN A 38 -9.93 6.19 -15.17
C ASN A 38 -9.63 7.23 -14.08
N THR A 39 -9.21 6.79 -12.89
CA THR A 39 -8.87 7.69 -11.80
C THR A 39 -7.62 8.45 -12.14
N ASN A 40 -7.67 9.77 -12.05
CA ASN A 40 -6.48 10.59 -12.09
C ASN A 40 -5.94 10.80 -10.66
N LEU A 41 -4.92 10.01 -10.29
CA LEU A 41 -4.12 10.12 -9.07
C LEU A 41 -2.78 10.80 -9.32
N SER A 42 -2.55 11.34 -10.51
CA SER A 42 -1.35 12.16 -10.73
C SER A 42 -1.39 13.39 -9.83
N PRO A 43 -0.22 13.94 -9.45
CA PRO A 43 -0.16 15.16 -8.69
C PRO A 43 -0.73 16.27 -9.56
N SER A 44 -1.92 16.72 -9.23
CA SER A 44 -2.40 17.99 -9.73
C SER A 44 -2.28 18.97 -8.58
N LYS A 45 -1.42 19.97 -8.75
CA LYS A 45 -1.36 21.05 -7.77
C LYS A 45 -2.75 21.70 -7.74
N PRO A 46 -3.40 21.81 -6.58
CA PRO A 46 -4.64 22.54 -6.47
C PRO A 46 -4.37 24.01 -6.80
N LYS A 47 -5.29 24.64 -7.54
CA LYS A 47 -5.27 26.08 -7.82
C LYS A 47 -6.07 26.86 -6.79
N TYR A 48 -7.10 26.24 -6.24
CA TYR A 48 -8.02 26.86 -5.29
C TYR A 48 -8.40 25.84 -4.23
N LEU A 49 -8.37 26.25 -2.96
CA LEU A 49 -9.07 25.56 -1.89
C LEU A 49 -10.37 26.28 -1.53
N ALA A 50 -11.34 25.51 -1.08
CA ALA A 50 -12.46 26.02 -0.31
C ALA A 50 -12.75 25.09 0.86
N ALA A 51 -13.23 25.65 1.97
CA ALA A 51 -13.73 24.87 3.09
C ALA A 51 -15.24 25.05 3.20
N GLY A 52 -15.94 23.94 3.39
CA GLY A 52 -17.22 23.95 4.04
C GLY A 52 -17.08 23.81 5.55
N TYR A 53 -18.22 23.74 6.22
CA TYR A 53 -18.22 23.69 7.69
C TYR A 53 -17.59 22.40 8.23
N TYR A 54 -17.69 21.30 7.48
CA TYR A 54 -17.22 19.95 7.86
C TYR A 54 -16.55 19.20 6.69
N HIS A 55 -16.21 19.90 5.61
CA HIS A 55 -15.58 19.30 4.43
C HIS A 55 -14.65 20.30 3.76
N ASN A 56 -13.69 19.79 2.99
CA ASN A 56 -12.80 20.57 2.13
C ASN A 56 -13.13 20.28 0.67
N LEU A 57 -12.89 21.28 -0.17
CA LEU A 57 -13.05 21.26 -1.61
C LEU A 57 -11.77 21.81 -2.22
N ALA A 58 -11.37 21.28 -3.37
CA ALA A 58 -10.26 21.83 -4.14
C ALA A 58 -10.56 21.79 -5.63
N ILE A 59 -10.08 22.81 -6.34
CA ILE A 59 -10.05 22.83 -7.81
C ILE A 59 -8.61 22.49 -8.24
N LYS A 60 -8.47 21.42 -9.00
CA LYS A 60 -7.23 20.96 -9.61
C LYS A 60 -6.77 21.89 -10.73
N GLY A 61 -5.49 21.81 -11.11
CA GLY A 61 -4.92 22.63 -12.20
C GLY A 61 -5.66 22.55 -13.54
N ASP A 62 -6.31 21.42 -13.82
CA ASP A 62 -7.12 21.14 -15.02
C ASP A 62 -8.59 21.65 -14.94
N GLY A 63 -9.00 22.16 -13.77
CA GLY A 63 -10.37 22.63 -13.49
C GLY A 63 -11.31 21.55 -12.93
N SER A 64 -10.85 20.31 -12.75
CA SER A 64 -11.63 19.28 -12.07
C SER A 64 -11.63 19.50 -10.55
N MET A 65 -12.65 19.00 -9.86
CA MET A 65 -12.81 19.23 -8.42
C MET A 65 -12.64 17.94 -7.63
N VAL A 66 -12.17 18.08 -6.39
CA VAL A 66 -12.15 17.01 -5.39
C VAL A 66 -12.72 17.53 -4.08
N ALA A 67 -13.31 16.65 -3.28
CA ALA A 67 -13.91 17.00 -2.01
C ALA A 67 -13.68 15.87 -1.00
N LEU A 68 -13.55 16.23 0.28
CA LEU A 68 -13.40 15.28 1.37
C LEU A 68 -13.98 15.83 2.67
N GLY A 69 -14.38 14.93 3.57
CA GLY A 69 -14.97 15.25 4.87
C GLY A 69 -16.40 14.75 4.97
N TRP A 70 -17.15 15.30 5.92
CA TRP A 70 -18.47 14.79 6.29
C TRP A 70 -19.46 14.78 5.11
N ASN A 71 -20.10 13.64 4.84
CA ASN A 71 -20.85 13.41 3.61
C ASN A 71 -22.29 12.88 3.80
N ASN A 72 -22.90 13.02 5.00
CA ASN A 72 -24.25 12.46 5.26
C ASN A 72 -25.38 13.04 4.39
N TYR A 73 -25.14 14.15 3.71
CA TYR A 73 -26.09 14.74 2.77
C TYR A 73 -25.56 14.79 1.34
N SER A 74 -24.51 14.02 1.03
CA SER A 74 -23.82 14.01 -0.27
C SER A 74 -23.06 15.31 -0.59
N GLN A 75 -22.77 16.18 0.38
CA GLN A 75 -22.05 17.44 0.17
C GLN A 75 -20.59 17.28 -0.26
N SER A 76 -19.94 16.17 0.07
CA SER A 76 -18.60 15.83 -0.46
C SER A 76 -18.68 14.94 -1.71
N THR A 77 -19.88 14.69 -2.24
CA THR A 77 -20.11 13.86 -3.42
C THR A 77 -20.26 14.73 -4.67
N ILE A 78 -19.14 14.98 -5.35
CA ILE A 78 -19.11 15.84 -6.54
C ILE A 78 -19.93 15.20 -7.67
N PRO A 79 -20.86 15.93 -8.30
CA PRO A 79 -21.59 15.44 -9.47
C PRO A 79 -20.65 15.03 -10.61
N ARG A 80 -21.00 13.97 -11.37
CA ARG A 80 -20.21 13.51 -12.53
C ARG A 80 -20.39 14.44 -13.73
N ASN A 81 -19.43 14.42 -14.65
CA ASN A 81 -19.46 15.13 -15.96
C ASN A 81 -19.69 16.64 -15.86
N LEU A 82 -19.06 17.27 -14.87
CA LEU A 82 -19.05 18.72 -14.75
C LEU A 82 -18.07 19.33 -15.77
N GLY A 83 -18.40 20.52 -16.26
CA GLY A 83 -17.41 21.35 -16.95
C GLY A 83 -16.27 21.74 -16.02
N LYS A 84 -15.26 22.45 -16.56
CA LYS A 84 -14.16 22.98 -15.74
C LYS A 84 -14.72 23.94 -14.69
N SER A 85 -14.44 23.68 -13.43
CA SER A 85 -14.76 24.59 -12.33
C SER A 85 -13.74 25.72 -12.27
N ILE A 86 -14.22 26.92 -11.96
CA ILE A 86 -13.40 28.12 -11.75
C ILE A 86 -13.57 28.70 -10.34
N SER A 87 -14.63 28.32 -9.63
CA SER A 87 -14.88 28.71 -8.24
C SER A 87 -15.73 27.63 -7.58
N VAL A 88 -15.47 27.37 -6.30
CA VAL A 88 -16.16 26.35 -5.50
C VAL A 88 -16.29 26.84 -4.06
N ALA A 89 -17.40 26.54 -3.40
CA ALA A 89 -17.62 26.85 -2.00
C ALA A 89 -18.41 25.76 -1.28
N GLY A 90 -18.13 25.60 0.01
CA GLY A 90 -18.80 24.65 0.88
C GLY A 90 -19.66 25.37 1.92
N GLY A 91 -20.94 25.01 1.99
CA GLY A 91 -21.83 25.44 3.07
C GLY A 91 -21.81 24.47 4.24
N TYR A 92 -22.85 24.53 5.08
CA TYR A 92 -22.96 23.61 6.23
C TYR A 92 -23.29 22.16 5.80
N PHE A 93 -24.20 22.02 4.83
CA PHE A 93 -24.72 20.73 4.37
C PHE A 93 -24.80 20.61 2.83
N HIS A 94 -24.26 21.59 2.10
CA HIS A 94 -24.32 21.66 0.64
C HIS A 94 -23.04 22.27 0.09
N SER A 95 -22.82 22.13 -1.20
CA SER A 95 -21.69 22.72 -1.89
C SER A 95 -22.14 23.27 -3.24
N ILE A 96 -21.38 24.22 -3.77
CA ILE A 96 -21.70 24.97 -4.97
C ILE A 96 -20.43 25.16 -5.80
N ALA A 97 -20.55 25.15 -7.12
CA ALA A 97 -19.45 25.51 -8.01
C ALA A 97 -19.94 26.36 -9.20
N ALA A 98 -19.08 27.30 -9.60
CA ALA A 98 -19.18 28.03 -10.87
C ALA A 98 -18.32 27.34 -11.92
N LEU A 99 -18.90 27.08 -13.08
CA LEU A 99 -18.20 26.45 -14.21
C LEU A 99 -17.68 27.52 -15.18
N SER A 100 -16.63 27.21 -15.93
CA SER A 100 -16.09 28.06 -17.00
C SER A 100 -17.08 28.37 -18.13
N SER A 101 -18.23 27.68 -18.14
CA SER A 101 -19.36 27.97 -19.03
C SER A 101 -20.28 29.08 -18.52
N GLY A 102 -20.03 29.61 -17.31
CA GLY A 102 -20.89 30.56 -16.63
C GLY A 102 -22.07 29.94 -15.88
N LYS A 103 -22.25 28.61 -15.93
CA LYS A 103 -23.31 27.90 -15.20
C LYS A 103 -22.95 27.60 -13.75
N VAL A 104 -23.97 27.52 -12.90
CA VAL A 104 -23.85 27.12 -11.49
C VAL A 104 -24.38 25.69 -11.30
N ILE A 105 -23.67 24.94 -10.47
CA ILE A 105 -24.09 23.63 -10.00
C ILE A 105 -24.11 23.60 -8.47
N THR A 106 -25.08 22.90 -7.89
CA THR A 106 -25.21 22.74 -6.44
C THR A 106 -25.53 21.29 -6.09
N TRP A 107 -24.97 20.80 -5.00
CA TRP A 107 -25.19 19.43 -4.51
C TRP A 107 -25.19 19.40 -2.97
N GLY A 108 -25.71 18.33 -2.39
CA GLY A 108 -25.91 18.21 -0.94
C GLY A 108 -27.38 18.29 -0.48
N ARG A 109 -27.61 18.73 0.76
CA ARG A 109 -28.93 18.92 1.37
C ARG A 109 -29.69 20.08 0.71
N ASN A 110 -31.03 19.96 0.58
CA ASN A 110 -31.87 21.00 -0.04
C ASN A 110 -33.14 21.40 0.76
N ASN A 111 -33.14 21.24 2.08
CA ASN A 111 -34.36 21.45 2.86
C ASN A 111 -34.88 22.90 2.87
N TYR A 112 -34.08 23.86 2.40
CA TYR A 112 -34.43 25.29 2.32
C TYR A 112 -34.39 25.83 0.88
N GLY A 113 -34.26 24.97 -0.13
CA GLY A 113 -34.12 25.41 -1.52
C GLY A 113 -32.72 25.95 -1.87
N GLN A 114 -31.71 25.75 -1.03
CA GLN A 114 -30.33 26.20 -1.29
C GLN A 114 -29.68 25.56 -2.54
N ARG A 115 -30.25 24.48 -3.09
CA ARG A 115 -29.84 23.91 -4.38
C ARG A 115 -30.69 24.37 -5.57
N ASN A 116 -31.74 25.16 -5.33
CA ASN A 116 -32.65 25.61 -6.38
C ASN A 116 -32.04 26.80 -7.10
N VAL A 117 -31.05 26.53 -7.96
CA VAL A 117 -30.39 27.54 -8.79
C VAL A 117 -31.45 28.30 -9.60
N PRO A 118 -31.46 29.64 -9.58
CA PRO A 118 -32.39 30.44 -10.40
C PRO A 118 -32.26 30.09 -11.89
N ALA A 119 -33.39 29.96 -12.58
CA ALA A 119 -33.41 29.43 -13.96
C ALA A 119 -32.61 30.28 -14.97
N ASP A 120 -32.58 31.60 -14.76
CA ASP A 120 -31.94 32.56 -15.66
C ASP A 120 -30.49 32.90 -15.25
N LEU A 121 -29.97 32.28 -14.20
CA LEU A 121 -28.63 32.56 -13.70
C LEU A 121 -27.56 32.02 -14.66
N SER A 122 -26.72 32.91 -15.17
CA SER A 122 -25.63 32.60 -16.10
C SER A 122 -24.46 33.58 -15.91
N ASN A 123 -23.35 33.34 -16.62
CA ASN A 123 -22.13 34.15 -16.54
C ASN A 123 -21.55 34.28 -15.12
N VAL A 124 -21.68 33.23 -14.30
CA VAL A 124 -21.17 33.23 -12.92
C VAL A 124 -19.67 32.98 -12.87
N ILE A 125 -18.96 33.79 -12.07
CA ILE A 125 -17.50 33.73 -11.87
C ILE A 125 -17.08 33.35 -10.45
N GLN A 126 -17.90 33.65 -9.44
CA GLN A 126 -17.65 33.28 -8.04
C GLN A 126 -18.95 32.77 -7.42
N VAL A 127 -18.83 31.78 -6.52
CA VAL A 127 -19.93 31.25 -5.72
C VAL A 127 -19.54 31.17 -4.25
N GLU A 128 -20.51 31.34 -3.37
CA GLU A 128 -20.34 31.24 -1.92
C GLU A 128 -21.50 30.48 -1.29
N ALA A 129 -21.27 29.84 -0.14
CA ALA A 129 -22.27 29.01 0.52
C ALA A 129 -22.27 29.21 2.03
N GLY A 130 -23.41 29.66 2.56
CA GLY A 130 -23.64 29.78 4.00
C GLY A 130 -24.26 28.53 4.62
N HIS A 131 -24.93 28.69 5.76
CA HIS A 131 -25.51 27.54 6.48
C HIS A 131 -26.60 26.81 5.68
N GLY A 132 -27.47 27.57 5.03
CA GLY A 132 -28.61 27.05 4.28
C GLY A 132 -29.02 27.95 3.14
N PHE A 133 -28.09 28.73 2.60
CA PHE A 133 -28.27 29.59 1.44
C PHE A 133 -27.02 29.56 0.58
N SER A 134 -27.16 29.92 -0.70
CA SER A 134 -26.07 30.03 -1.66
C SER A 134 -26.07 31.41 -2.29
N MET A 135 -24.90 31.83 -2.76
CA MET A 135 -24.70 33.07 -3.48
C MET A 135 -23.90 32.83 -4.76
N ALA A 136 -24.13 33.66 -5.76
CA ALA A 136 -23.38 33.71 -7.01
C ALA A 136 -23.09 35.16 -7.39
N LEU A 137 -21.91 35.37 -7.96
CA LEU A 137 -21.45 36.64 -8.54
C LEU A 137 -21.25 36.45 -10.04
N THR A 138 -21.88 37.30 -10.85
CA THR A 138 -21.75 37.26 -12.31
C THR A 138 -20.58 38.11 -12.83
N THR A 139 -20.22 37.95 -14.10
CA THR A 139 -19.23 38.80 -14.78
C THR A 139 -19.60 40.28 -14.83
N SER A 140 -20.88 40.63 -14.68
CA SER A 140 -21.34 42.03 -14.61
C SER A 140 -21.37 42.58 -13.18
N GLY A 141 -20.88 41.81 -12.20
CA GLY A 141 -20.90 42.20 -10.79
C GLY A 141 -22.26 42.09 -10.12
N GLU A 142 -23.23 41.41 -10.74
CA GLU A 142 -24.54 41.14 -10.14
C GLU A 142 -24.44 40.00 -9.12
N VAL A 143 -25.07 40.19 -7.96
CA VAL A 143 -25.14 39.19 -6.90
C VAL A 143 -26.52 38.55 -6.89
N SER A 144 -26.57 37.23 -6.87
CA SER A 144 -27.80 36.46 -6.68
C SER A 144 -27.69 35.59 -5.44
N ALA A 145 -28.74 35.51 -4.62
CA ALA A 145 -28.79 34.68 -3.42
C ALA A 145 -30.10 33.89 -3.34
N TRP A 146 -30.03 32.62 -2.91
CA TRP A 146 -31.22 31.76 -2.77
C TRP A 146 -31.10 30.77 -1.60
N GLY A 147 -32.23 30.28 -1.09
CA GLY A 147 -32.30 29.30 -0.01
C GLY A 147 -33.05 29.80 1.23
N ARG A 148 -32.47 29.58 2.42
CA ARG A 148 -33.04 30.02 3.71
C ARG A 148 -32.89 31.52 3.90
N ASN A 149 -33.94 32.20 4.39
CA ASN A 149 -33.94 33.66 4.58
C ASN A 149 -34.40 34.15 5.98
N ASN A 150 -34.22 33.35 7.03
CA ASN A 150 -34.79 33.68 8.35
C ASN A 150 -34.25 34.98 8.98
N TYR A 151 -33.12 35.49 8.50
CA TYR A 151 -32.46 36.69 8.99
C TYR A 151 -32.26 37.75 7.90
N GLY A 152 -32.90 37.61 6.74
CA GLY A 152 -32.75 38.54 5.62
C GLY A 152 -31.45 38.36 4.82
N GLN A 153 -30.74 37.24 4.95
CA GLN A 153 -29.50 36.96 4.20
C GLN A 153 -29.67 36.87 2.68
N LEU A 154 -30.90 36.73 2.18
CA LEU A 154 -31.21 36.82 0.74
C LEU A 154 -31.65 38.23 0.31
N ASN A 155 -31.86 39.15 1.26
CA ASN A 155 -32.32 40.50 1.00
C ASN A 155 -31.11 41.37 0.63
N ILE A 156 -30.64 41.18 -0.60
CA ILE A 156 -29.53 41.95 -1.17
C ILE A 156 -29.92 43.44 -1.17
N PRO A 157 -29.11 44.34 -0.59
CA PRO A 157 -29.41 45.77 -0.60
C PRO A 157 -29.42 46.34 -2.03
N ASP A 158 -30.40 47.20 -2.35
CA ASP A 158 -30.56 47.80 -3.69
C ASP A 158 -29.47 48.85 -4.02
N ASP A 159 -28.74 49.35 -3.00
CA ASP A 159 -27.97 50.59 -3.06
C ASP A 159 -26.43 50.41 -3.14
N PHE A 160 -25.91 49.32 -3.73
CA PHE A 160 -24.46 49.16 -3.88
C PHE A 160 -24.00 48.84 -5.31
N SER A 161 -22.80 49.31 -5.67
CA SER A 161 -22.20 49.16 -7.00
C SER A 161 -21.85 47.71 -7.34
N GLU A 162 -21.58 47.45 -8.62
CA GLU A 162 -21.16 46.13 -9.12
C GLU A 162 -20.09 45.48 -8.20
N ALA A 163 -20.37 44.26 -7.75
CA ALA A 163 -19.49 43.51 -6.85
C ALA A 163 -18.30 42.89 -7.61
N GLN A 164 -17.13 42.86 -6.96
CA GLN A 164 -15.94 42.12 -7.43
C GLN A 164 -15.64 40.88 -6.60
N ASN A 165 -16.17 40.80 -5.37
CA ASN A 165 -16.02 39.64 -4.50
C ASN A 165 -17.22 39.52 -3.56
N ILE A 166 -17.58 38.28 -3.22
CA ILE A 166 -18.63 37.96 -2.25
C ILE A 166 -18.08 37.02 -1.17
N ALA A 167 -18.68 37.04 0.02
CA ALA A 167 -18.41 36.05 1.07
C ALA A 167 -19.70 35.70 1.83
N ALA A 168 -19.87 34.42 2.17
CA ALA A 168 -21.04 33.96 2.92
C ALA A 168 -20.64 33.49 4.32
N GLY A 169 -21.21 34.12 5.35
CA GLY A 169 -21.18 33.63 6.71
C GLY A 169 -22.26 32.59 6.97
N ARG A 170 -22.50 32.25 8.25
CA ARG A 170 -23.55 31.28 8.60
C ARG A 170 -24.92 31.73 8.13
N GLU A 171 -25.29 32.95 8.49
CA GLU A 171 -26.61 33.54 8.23
C GLU A 171 -26.50 35.03 7.86
N HIS A 172 -25.32 35.49 7.44
CA HIS A 172 -25.06 36.83 6.91
C HIS A 172 -24.18 36.73 5.65
N ALA A 173 -24.16 37.79 4.87
CA ALA A 173 -23.43 37.86 3.61
C ALA A 173 -22.65 39.18 3.52
N LEU A 174 -21.53 39.13 2.80
CA LEU A 174 -20.69 40.28 2.47
C LEU A 174 -20.54 40.39 0.96
N ALA A 175 -20.43 41.62 0.46
CA ALA A 175 -19.95 41.93 -0.87
C ALA A 175 -18.89 43.03 -0.80
N LEU A 176 -17.88 42.92 -1.67
CA LEU A 176 -16.90 43.96 -1.93
C LEU A 176 -17.17 44.53 -3.32
N THR A 177 -17.41 45.83 -3.41
CA THR A 177 -17.68 46.51 -4.68
C THR A 177 -16.40 46.86 -5.44
N ASN A 178 -16.53 47.17 -6.73
CA ASN A 178 -15.44 47.69 -7.56
C ASN A 178 -14.79 48.97 -6.99
N ASP A 179 -15.56 49.76 -6.23
CA ASP A 179 -15.10 50.98 -5.56
C ASP A 179 -14.37 50.70 -4.23
N GLY A 180 -14.23 49.43 -3.83
CA GLY A 180 -13.61 49.01 -2.58
C GLY A 180 -14.52 49.14 -1.36
N ILE A 181 -15.83 49.30 -1.57
CA ILE A 181 -16.81 49.42 -0.47
C ILE A 181 -17.24 48.02 -0.02
N VAL A 182 -17.27 47.78 1.29
CA VAL A 182 -17.80 46.55 1.88
C VAL A 182 -19.25 46.76 2.27
N VAL A 183 -20.11 45.84 1.83
CA VAL A 183 -21.54 45.82 2.17
C VAL A 183 -21.83 44.51 2.90
N ALA A 184 -22.59 44.58 3.99
CA ALA A 184 -22.94 43.41 4.79
C ALA A 184 -24.45 43.40 5.08
N TRP A 185 -25.08 42.23 5.01
CA TRP A 185 -26.51 42.07 5.30
C TRP A 185 -26.83 40.68 5.87
N GLY A 186 -28.04 40.53 6.42
CA GLY A 186 -28.51 39.31 7.07
C GLY A 186 -28.45 39.38 8.60
N ARG A 187 -28.11 38.27 9.26
CA ARG A 187 -28.05 38.18 10.73
C ARG A 187 -27.05 39.19 11.31
N ASN A 188 -27.43 39.89 12.38
CA ASN A 188 -26.61 40.96 12.97
C ASN A 188 -26.64 41.01 14.51
N ASP A 189 -26.99 39.90 15.17
CA ASP A 189 -27.09 39.83 16.63
C ASP A 189 -25.74 39.93 17.36
N SER A 190 -24.63 39.71 16.66
CA SER A 190 -23.26 39.90 17.14
C SER A 190 -22.57 41.11 16.51
N GLY A 191 -23.29 41.95 15.76
CA GLY A 191 -22.71 43.06 15.01
C GLY A 191 -21.95 42.66 13.74
N GLN A 192 -22.07 41.41 13.28
CA GLN A 192 -21.35 40.87 12.12
C GLN A 192 -21.71 41.52 10.78
N SER A 193 -22.85 42.23 10.72
CA SER A 193 -23.26 43.04 9.58
C SER A 193 -23.02 44.55 9.80
N ASN A 194 -22.48 44.97 10.94
CA ASN A 194 -22.10 46.37 11.20
C ASN A 194 -20.70 46.63 10.64
N VAL A 195 -20.63 46.95 9.35
CA VAL A 195 -19.37 47.27 8.66
C VAL A 195 -18.68 48.47 9.36
N PRO A 196 -17.42 48.32 9.82
CA PRO A 196 -16.68 49.43 10.45
C PRO A 196 -16.49 50.63 9.51
N GLU A 197 -16.62 51.84 10.05
CA GLU A 197 -16.31 53.06 9.32
C GLU A 197 -14.81 53.14 8.95
N GLY A 198 -14.47 53.74 7.81
CA GLY A 198 -13.09 53.98 7.41
C GLY A 198 -12.30 52.75 6.94
N LEU A 199 -13.00 51.69 6.48
CA LEU A 199 -12.36 50.50 5.89
C LEU A 199 -11.53 50.79 4.63
N GLY A 200 -11.82 51.86 3.87
CA GLY A 200 -10.96 52.30 2.76
C GLY A 200 -10.75 51.24 1.65
N GLN A 201 -9.54 51.17 1.08
CA GLN A 201 -9.19 50.32 -0.06
C GLN A 201 -9.15 48.81 0.29
N VAL A 202 -10.31 48.17 0.48
CA VAL A 202 -10.41 46.73 0.71
C VAL A 202 -10.12 45.94 -0.57
N SER A 203 -9.40 44.82 -0.43
CA SER A 203 -9.06 43.88 -1.51
C SER A 203 -9.69 42.50 -1.34
N GLN A 204 -10.05 42.09 -0.12
CA GLN A 204 -10.70 40.81 0.14
C GLN A 204 -11.63 40.91 1.35
N VAL A 205 -12.74 40.16 1.33
CA VAL A 205 -13.63 39.96 2.48
C VAL A 205 -13.75 38.46 2.79
N ALA A 206 -13.93 38.12 4.06
CA ALA A 206 -14.23 36.76 4.49
C ALA A 206 -15.27 36.78 5.62
N ALA A 207 -16.11 35.76 5.70
CA ALA A 207 -17.17 35.65 6.70
C ALA A 207 -17.31 34.22 7.20
N ALA A 208 -17.62 34.07 8.50
CA ALA A 208 -17.88 32.77 9.10
C ALA A 208 -19.14 32.78 9.97
N TYR A 209 -19.12 32.21 11.18
CA TYR A 209 -20.37 32.02 11.93
C TYR A 209 -21.02 33.35 12.30
N TYR A 210 -20.26 34.19 12.99
CA TYR A 210 -20.75 35.42 13.61
C TYR A 210 -19.72 36.55 13.57
N HIS A 211 -18.68 36.43 12.77
CA HIS A 211 -17.69 37.48 12.57
C HIS A 211 -17.33 37.59 11.09
N SER A 212 -16.72 38.72 10.76
CA SER A 212 -16.37 39.15 9.41
C SER A 212 -14.95 39.71 9.42
N LEU A 213 -14.24 39.50 8.32
CA LEU A 213 -12.87 39.97 8.10
C LEU A 213 -12.81 40.78 6.81
N ALA A 214 -11.97 41.81 6.79
CA ALA A 214 -11.59 42.56 5.61
C ALA A 214 -10.07 42.70 5.54
N LEU A 215 -9.50 42.46 4.35
CA LEU A 215 -8.10 42.73 4.03
C LEU A 215 -8.02 44.01 3.21
N LYS A 216 -7.22 44.97 3.67
CA LYS A 216 -6.89 46.19 2.94
C LYS A 216 -5.75 45.95 1.94
N LYS A 217 -5.68 46.77 0.88
CA LYS A 217 -4.60 46.75 -0.12
C LYS A 217 -3.20 46.98 0.47
N ASP A 218 -3.11 47.59 1.65
CA ASP A 218 -1.84 47.80 2.38
C ASP A 218 -1.43 46.60 3.26
N GLY A 219 -2.21 45.52 3.27
CA GLY A 219 -1.96 44.32 4.07
C GLY A 219 -2.53 44.37 5.49
N THR A 220 -3.29 45.41 5.85
CA THR A 220 -3.97 45.51 7.15
C THR A 220 -5.22 44.63 7.18
N VAL A 221 -5.38 43.84 8.25
CA VAL A 221 -6.59 43.04 8.51
C VAL A 221 -7.47 43.75 9.52
N VAL A 222 -8.78 43.83 9.23
CA VAL A 222 -9.80 44.34 10.15
C VAL A 222 -10.82 43.23 10.39
N ALA A 223 -11.14 42.98 11.65
CA ALA A 223 -12.13 41.98 12.06
C ALA A 223 -13.25 42.64 12.89
N TRP A 224 -14.49 42.18 12.72
CA TRP A 224 -15.63 42.65 13.50
C TRP A 224 -16.71 41.58 13.67
N GLY A 225 -17.62 41.81 14.63
CA GLY A 225 -18.69 40.90 14.99
C GLY A 225 -18.43 40.23 16.35
N SER A 226 -18.73 38.93 16.45
CA SER A 226 -18.45 38.11 17.63
C SER A 226 -16.96 38.12 17.96
N ASN A 227 -16.65 38.20 19.26
CA ASN A 227 -15.29 38.11 19.77
C ASN A 227 -15.21 37.26 21.05
N LYS A 228 -16.03 36.21 21.13
CA LYS A 228 -16.15 35.41 22.37
C LYS A 228 -14.86 34.66 22.70
N TYR A 229 -14.06 34.33 21.68
CA TYR A 229 -12.83 33.56 21.78
C TYR A 229 -11.62 34.33 21.26
N GLY A 230 -11.73 35.64 21.07
CA GLY A 230 -10.68 36.46 20.47
C GLY A 230 -10.62 36.40 18.95
N GLU A 231 -11.63 35.84 18.26
CA GLU A 231 -11.64 35.69 16.80
C GLU A 231 -11.62 37.03 16.03
N SER A 232 -12.02 38.12 16.68
CA SER A 232 -11.93 39.49 16.16
C SER A 232 -10.74 40.29 16.73
N ASP A 233 -9.94 39.72 17.63
CA ASP A 233 -8.73 40.33 18.18
C ASP A 233 -7.54 40.11 17.21
N VAL A 234 -7.45 40.94 16.16
CA VAL A 234 -6.35 40.87 15.19
C VAL A 234 -5.01 41.07 15.91
N PRO A 235 -4.03 40.16 15.76
CA PRO A 235 -2.72 40.32 16.41
C PRO A 235 -2.01 41.61 15.99
N GLU A 236 -1.51 42.39 16.95
CA GLU A 236 -0.86 43.69 16.70
C GLU A 236 0.38 43.60 15.78
N THR A 237 1.04 42.44 15.78
CA THR A 237 2.24 42.17 14.97
C THR A 237 1.92 41.68 13.55
N LEU A 238 0.65 41.49 13.21
CA LEU A 238 0.24 40.98 11.92
C LEU A 238 0.42 42.05 10.83
N GLN A 239 1.35 41.80 9.92
CA GLN A 239 1.68 42.70 8.82
C GLN A 239 1.97 41.88 7.55
N ASN A 240 1.95 42.57 6.39
CA ASN A 240 2.21 41.99 5.08
C ASN A 240 1.27 40.83 4.72
N VAL A 241 -0.01 40.94 5.09
CA VAL A 241 -1.03 39.93 4.78
C VAL A 241 -1.43 40.03 3.31
N VAL A 242 -1.54 38.88 2.65
CA VAL A 242 -1.94 38.76 1.24
C VAL A 242 -3.23 37.96 1.04
N ALA A 243 -3.65 37.17 2.03
CA ALA A 243 -4.96 36.52 2.02
C ALA A 243 -5.50 36.32 3.44
N ILE A 244 -6.83 36.27 3.57
CA ILE A 244 -7.55 36.02 4.83
C ILE A 244 -8.58 34.89 4.67
N ALA A 245 -8.83 34.15 5.75
CA ALA A 245 -9.93 33.19 5.84
C ALA A 245 -10.57 33.20 7.24
N ALA A 246 -11.89 33.06 7.29
CA ALA A 246 -12.67 33.05 8.53
C ALA A 246 -13.24 31.65 8.79
N GLY A 247 -12.95 31.09 9.95
CA GLY A 247 -13.47 29.81 10.42
C GLY A 247 -14.57 29.97 11.46
N GLY A 248 -15.12 28.86 11.97
CA GLY A 248 -16.31 28.93 12.83
C GLY A 248 -16.18 29.87 14.03
N PHE A 249 -15.03 29.86 14.71
CA PHE A 249 -14.70 30.76 15.82
C PHE A 249 -13.20 31.11 15.83
N HIS A 250 -12.57 31.12 14.67
CA HIS A 250 -11.14 31.41 14.50
C HIS A 250 -10.90 32.10 13.16
N SER A 251 -9.74 32.72 13.02
CA SER A 251 -9.35 33.52 11.86
C SER A 251 -7.95 33.11 11.40
N LEU A 252 -7.70 33.17 10.09
CA LEU A 252 -6.42 32.88 9.45
C LEU A 252 -5.97 34.07 8.60
N ALA A 253 -4.66 34.31 8.58
CA ALA A 253 -4.00 35.23 7.66
C ALA A 253 -2.77 34.58 7.03
N LEU A 254 -2.66 34.70 5.71
CA LEU A 254 -1.48 34.32 4.94
C LEU A 254 -0.62 35.56 4.72
N LYS A 255 0.65 35.49 5.10
CA LYS A 255 1.62 36.56 4.89
C LYS A 255 2.33 36.41 3.54
N SER A 256 2.86 37.52 3.02
CA SER A 256 3.59 37.56 1.74
C SER A 256 4.88 36.72 1.73
N ASP A 257 5.39 36.33 2.90
CA ASP A 257 6.54 35.44 3.08
C ASP A 257 6.17 33.94 3.06
N GLY A 258 4.89 33.61 2.83
CA GLY A 258 4.40 32.24 2.78
C GLY A 258 4.15 31.60 4.15
N THR A 259 4.17 32.38 5.24
CA THR A 259 3.81 31.91 6.59
C THR A 259 2.35 32.20 6.93
N VAL A 260 1.76 31.41 7.82
CA VAL A 260 0.35 31.52 8.24
C VAL A 260 0.26 31.89 9.71
N VAL A 261 -0.63 32.83 10.03
CA VAL A 261 -1.00 33.21 11.40
C VAL A 261 -2.45 32.85 11.65
N ALA A 262 -2.75 32.23 12.79
CA ALA A 262 -4.10 31.85 13.19
C ALA A 262 -4.41 32.35 14.60
N TRP A 263 -5.63 32.84 14.84
CA TRP A 263 -6.07 33.33 16.15
C TRP A 263 -7.56 33.06 16.40
N GLY A 264 -8.00 33.17 17.65
CA GLY A 264 -9.35 32.83 18.11
C GLY A 264 -9.42 31.52 18.91
N ARG A 265 -10.54 30.79 18.79
CA ARG A 265 -10.80 29.54 19.54
C ARG A 265 -9.83 28.44 19.12
N ASN A 266 -9.26 27.70 20.09
CA ASN A 266 -8.31 26.62 19.81
C ASN A 266 -8.64 25.25 20.45
N LEU A 267 -9.91 24.92 20.66
CA LEU A 267 -10.27 23.65 21.35
C LEU A 267 -9.90 22.38 20.57
N TYR A 268 -9.75 22.46 19.26
CA TYR A 268 -9.42 21.36 18.38
C TYR A 268 -8.02 21.51 17.75
N GLY A 269 -7.23 22.49 18.19
CA GLY A 269 -5.95 22.82 17.56
C GLY A 269 -6.07 23.69 16.29
N GLN A 270 -7.24 24.27 15.99
CA GLN A 270 -7.46 25.02 14.75
C GLN A 270 -6.64 26.33 14.61
N THR A 271 -6.08 26.84 15.72
CA THR A 271 -5.11 27.95 15.70
C THR A 271 -3.68 27.49 15.96
N SER A 272 -3.45 26.20 16.19
CA SER A 272 -2.12 25.60 16.31
C SER A 272 -1.56 25.34 14.90
N VAL A 273 -1.07 26.41 14.25
CA VAL A 273 -0.42 26.31 12.94
C VAL A 273 0.75 25.31 13.02
N PRO A 274 0.84 24.30 12.13
CA PRO A 274 1.91 23.31 12.16
C PRO A 274 3.31 23.91 12.10
N ASP A 275 4.23 23.38 12.91
CA ASP A 275 5.64 23.78 12.89
C ASP A 275 6.24 23.54 11.50
N GLY A 276 6.98 24.55 10.99
CA GLY A 276 7.61 24.47 9.68
C GLY A 276 6.67 24.68 8.48
N LEU A 277 5.41 25.10 8.71
CA LEU A 277 4.53 25.52 7.62
C LEU A 277 5.03 26.82 6.98
N ASN A 278 5.57 26.70 5.77
CA ASN A 278 6.15 27.76 4.95
C ASN A 278 5.69 27.60 3.49
N ASP A 279 6.11 28.51 2.61
CA ASP A 279 5.81 28.47 1.16
C ASP A 279 4.32 28.35 0.83
N VAL A 280 3.44 28.81 1.73
CA VAL A 280 1.99 28.76 1.56
C VAL A 280 1.55 29.78 0.51
N ILE A 281 0.66 29.37 -0.38
CA ILE A 281 0.09 30.20 -1.45
C ILE A 281 -1.42 30.41 -1.31
N ASP A 282 -2.11 29.60 -0.52
CA ASP A 282 -3.55 29.72 -0.29
C ASP A 282 -3.95 29.11 1.07
N ILE A 283 -5.03 29.62 1.68
CA ILE A 283 -5.54 29.22 3.00
C ILE A 283 -7.06 29.17 3.05
N VAL A 284 -7.60 28.22 3.80
CA VAL A 284 -9.05 28.09 4.07
C VAL A 284 -9.32 27.68 5.51
N ALA A 285 -10.49 28.06 6.01
CA ALA A 285 -10.95 27.76 7.36
C ALA A 285 -12.39 27.21 7.36
N GLY A 286 -12.58 26.04 7.96
CA GLY A 286 -13.91 25.46 8.22
C GLY A 286 -14.40 25.76 9.64
N THR A 287 -15.34 24.97 10.17
CA THR A 287 -15.90 25.22 11.52
C THR A 287 -14.86 25.12 12.63
N GLY A 288 -14.00 24.11 12.54
CA GLY A 288 -13.00 23.81 13.57
C GLY A 288 -11.73 23.21 12.98
N HIS A 289 -11.53 23.36 11.67
CA HIS A 289 -10.38 22.86 10.92
C HIS A 289 -9.89 23.93 9.96
N SER A 290 -8.66 23.81 9.52
CA SER A 290 -7.96 24.75 8.64
C SER A 290 -7.17 23.96 7.60
N SER A 291 -6.92 24.54 6.44
CA SER A 291 -6.07 23.94 5.42
C SER A 291 -5.28 25.00 4.66
N ALA A 292 -4.08 24.65 4.22
CA ALA A 292 -3.20 25.53 3.44
C ALA A 292 -2.63 24.79 2.24
N ILE A 293 -2.53 25.44 1.07
CA ILE A 293 -1.78 24.93 -0.08
C ILE A 293 -0.36 25.50 -0.02
N LYS A 294 0.65 24.64 -0.13
CA LYS A 294 2.04 25.03 -0.37
C LYS A 294 2.33 25.21 -1.86
N SER A 295 3.32 26.01 -2.22
CA SER A 295 3.76 26.23 -3.61
C SER A 295 4.19 24.96 -4.35
N ASN A 296 4.61 23.93 -3.60
CA ASN A 296 4.92 22.60 -4.12
C ASN A 296 3.67 21.76 -4.46
N GLY A 297 2.47 22.18 -4.05
CA GLY A 297 1.18 21.52 -4.29
C GLY A 297 0.64 20.75 -3.09
N ASP A 298 1.40 20.63 -2.01
CA ASP A 298 0.96 19.91 -0.80
C ASP A 298 -0.15 20.69 -0.09
N ILE A 299 -1.08 19.96 0.52
CA ILE A 299 -2.14 20.54 1.35
C ILE A 299 -1.93 20.09 2.77
N ILE A 300 -1.73 21.05 3.65
CA ILE A 300 -1.51 20.81 5.06
C ILE A 300 -2.78 21.20 5.81
N GLY A 301 -3.42 20.21 6.43
CA GLY A 301 -4.61 20.37 7.26
C GLY A 301 -4.29 20.34 8.75
N TRP A 302 -4.97 21.17 9.56
CA TRP A 302 -4.87 21.13 11.02
C TRP A 302 -6.19 21.52 11.69
N GLY A 303 -6.34 21.19 12.98
CA GLY A 303 -7.59 21.35 13.73
C GLY A 303 -8.38 20.04 13.89
N SER A 304 -9.71 20.15 13.96
CA SER A 304 -10.63 19.02 14.10
C SER A 304 -10.57 18.10 12.88
N ASN A 305 -10.47 16.78 13.10
CA ASN A 305 -10.61 15.74 12.08
C ASN A 305 -11.71 14.71 12.42
N GLU A 306 -12.72 15.09 13.20
CA GLU A 306 -13.76 14.15 13.67
C GLU A 306 -14.57 13.49 12.52
N TRP A 307 -14.52 14.05 11.31
CA TRP A 307 -15.28 13.59 10.14
C TRP A 307 -14.40 13.37 8.89
N GLY A 308 -13.09 13.22 9.06
CA GLY A 308 -12.14 12.99 7.96
C GLY A 308 -11.87 14.21 7.07
N GLN A 309 -12.22 15.42 7.50
CA GLN A 309 -12.02 16.65 6.72
C GLN A 309 -10.53 17.04 6.56
N LEU A 310 -9.63 16.48 7.37
CA LEU A 310 -8.18 16.68 7.28
C LEU A 310 -7.45 15.45 6.72
N ASP A 311 -8.18 14.39 6.37
CA ASP A 311 -7.58 13.25 5.69
C ASP A 311 -7.02 13.68 4.31
N PRO A 312 -6.04 12.96 3.75
CA PRO A 312 -5.49 13.29 2.43
C PRO A 312 -6.59 13.40 1.38
N MET A 313 -6.69 14.56 0.74
CA MET A 313 -7.66 14.77 -0.34
C MET A 313 -7.31 13.89 -1.54
N PRO A 314 -8.24 13.03 -2.00
CA PRO A 314 -7.99 12.15 -3.13
C PRO A 314 -7.52 12.92 -4.36
N GLY A 315 -6.41 12.50 -4.97
CA GLY A 315 -5.93 13.04 -6.25
C GLY A 315 -5.25 14.42 -6.18
N LEU A 316 -4.96 14.95 -4.98
CA LEU A 316 -4.13 16.16 -4.82
C LEU A 316 -2.69 15.83 -4.45
N SER A 317 -2.48 14.75 -3.69
CA SER A 317 -1.15 14.24 -3.30
C SER A 317 -0.84 12.89 -3.97
N PRO A 318 0.45 12.55 -4.14
CA PRO A 318 0.89 11.22 -4.58
C PRO A 318 0.29 10.10 -3.71
N ALA A 319 -0.42 9.14 -4.31
CA ALA A 319 -0.93 8.00 -3.54
C ALA A 319 0.21 7.05 -3.16
N ILE A 320 0.29 6.65 -1.89
CA ILE A 320 1.23 5.64 -1.43
C ILE A 320 0.47 4.33 -1.33
N LEU A 321 0.80 3.33 -2.15
CA LEU A 321 0.14 2.02 -2.21
C LEU A 321 1.09 0.87 -1.87
N LYS A 322 2.33 1.19 -1.49
CA LYS A 322 3.36 0.28 -0.99
C LYS A 322 2.85 -0.67 0.10
N GLY A 323 3.01 -1.98 -0.10
CA GLY A 323 2.59 -3.04 0.83
C GLY A 323 1.09 -3.33 0.82
N ALA A 324 0.31 -2.65 -0.02
CA ALA A 324 -1.14 -2.89 -0.13
C ALA A 324 -1.45 -4.11 -1.00
N ASN A 325 -2.52 -4.83 -0.66
CA ASN A 325 -3.07 -5.85 -1.55
C ASN A 325 -4.13 -5.22 -2.47
N LEU A 326 -3.82 -5.10 -3.76
CA LEU A 326 -4.61 -4.45 -4.80
C LEU A 326 -4.89 -5.39 -6.00
N GLU A 327 -5.01 -6.68 -5.73
CA GLU A 327 -5.30 -7.67 -6.76
C GLU A 327 -6.63 -7.40 -7.48
N GLY A 328 -6.63 -7.50 -8.82
CA GLY A 328 -7.79 -7.27 -9.67
C GLY A 328 -8.22 -5.82 -9.79
N ALA A 329 -7.43 -4.88 -9.25
CA ALA A 329 -7.74 -3.46 -9.31
C ALA A 329 -7.98 -3.03 -10.76
N GLN A 330 -9.19 -2.53 -11.03
CA GLN A 330 -9.55 -1.98 -12.33
C GLN A 330 -8.99 -0.55 -12.42
N LEU A 331 -7.80 -0.40 -13.01
CA LEU A 331 -7.05 0.85 -13.11
C LEU A 331 -6.97 1.36 -14.57
N MET A 332 -7.89 0.89 -15.42
CA MET A 332 -7.95 1.21 -16.85
C MET A 332 -8.00 2.72 -17.07
N SER A 333 -7.18 3.25 -17.97
CA SER A 333 -7.04 4.67 -18.30
C SER A 333 -6.83 5.59 -17.10
N SER A 334 -6.43 5.03 -15.94
CA SER A 334 -6.09 5.81 -14.76
C SER A 334 -4.73 6.49 -14.96
N ASN A 335 -4.58 7.68 -14.40
CA ASN A 335 -3.31 8.38 -14.38
C ASN A 335 -2.65 8.20 -13.01
N LEU A 336 -1.55 7.44 -12.97
CA LEU A 336 -0.90 6.91 -11.77
C LEU A 336 0.56 7.35 -11.66
N THR A 337 0.98 8.37 -12.41
CA THR A 337 2.39 8.78 -12.59
C THR A 337 3.17 9.12 -11.31
N ALA A 338 2.49 9.34 -10.19
CA ALA A 338 3.15 9.60 -8.90
C ALA A 338 2.78 8.59 -7.80
N VAL A 339 2.22 7.44 -8.16
CA VAL A 339 1.85 6.43 -7.17
C VAL A 339 3.07 5.56 -6.82
N ASP A 340 3.34 5.34 -5.52
CA ASP A 340 4.38 4.41 -5.06
C ASP A 340 3.80 3.02 -4.78
N PHE A 341 4.31 1.98 -5.45
CA PHE A 341 3.84 0.59 -5.36
C PHE A 341 4.91 -0.41 -4.84
N SER A 342 6.07 0.00 -4.33
CA SER A 342 7.23 -0.92 -4.18
C SER A 342 7.37 -1.66 -2.81
N ASN A 343 7.43 -3.03 -2.74
CA ASN A 343 7.99 -3.88 -1.62
C ASN A 343 8.05 -5.44 -1.94
N THR A 344 8.63 -6.35 -1.09
CA THR A 344 8.97 -7.82 -1.31
C THR A 344 8.20 -8.91 -0.45
N ARG A 345 7.97 -10.16 -0.94
CA ARG A 345 7.16 -11.29 -0.32
C ARG A 345 7.95 -12.35 0.48
N VAL A 346 7.32 -13.05 1.45
CA VAL A 346 7.83 -14.27 2.14
C VAL A 346 7.42 -15.57 1.43
N ILE A 347 8.34 -16.54 1.33
CA ILE A 347 8.20 -17.84 0.65
C ILE A 347 8.54 -19.05 1.51
N ASP A 348 9.29 -18.90 2.61
CA ASP A 348 9.57 -20.01 3.53
C ASP A 348 9.67 -19.50 4.98
N LEU A 349 9.36 -20.39 5.93
CA LEU A 349 9.45 -20.14 7.36
C LEU A 349 10.30 -21.23 8.01
N GLY A 350 11.28 -20.82 8.81
CA GLY A 350 12.01 -21.70 9.71
C GLY A 350 11.57 -21.40 11.14
N ILE A 351 10.76 -22.25 11.73
CA ILE A 351 10.35 -22.11 13.14
C ILE A 351 11.32 -22.91 14.00
N GLY A 352 12.10 -22.22 14.82
CA GLY A 352 12.90 -22.81 15.88
C GLY A 352 12.14 -22.88 17.20
N ASP A 353 12.80 -23.29 18.28
CA ASP A 353 12.17 -23.26 19.60
C ASP A 353 11.90 -21.81 20.01
N PHE A 354 12.94 -20.97 19.98
CA PHE A 354 12.89 -19.61 20.52
C PHE A 354 12.94 -18.51 19.46
N HIS A 355 13.00 -18.85 18.17
CA HIS A 355 13.12 -17.89 17.06
C HIS A 355 12.35 -18.32 15.81
N THR A 356 12.10 -17.36 14.92
CA THR A 356 11.53 -17.58 13.58
C THR A 356 12.48 -17.04 12.52
N LEU A 357 12.57 -17.75 11.39
CA LEU A 357 13.18 -17.32 10.14
C LEU A 357 12.10 -17.10 9.08
N ALA A 358 12.26 -16.10 8.23
CA ALA A 358 11.50 -15.94 7.00
C ALA A 358 12.43 -15.77 5.82
N LEU A 359 12.19 -16.51 4.74
CA LEU A 359 12.85 -16.32 3.47
C LEU A 359 11.94 -15.50 2.56
N LYS A 360 12.44 -14.41 2.00
CA LYS A 360 11.76 -13.66 0.94
C LYS A 360 12.12 -14.20 -0.44
N GLU A 361 11.22 -13.99 -1.39
CA GLU A 361 11.38 -14.48 -2.77
C GLU A 361 12.65 -13.98 -3.47
N ASN A 362 13.16 -12.81 -3.07
CA ASN A 362 14.42 -12.27 -3.57
C ASN A 362 15.68 -12.91 -2.93
N GLY A 363 15.53 -14.01 -2.20
CA GLY A 363 16.61 -14.71 -1.49
C GLY A 363 17.00 -14.09 -0.14
N THR A 364 16.31 -13.05 0.31
CA THR A 364 16.61 -12.40 1.61
C THR A 364 16.12 -13.29 2.75
N VAL A 365 17.03 -13.72 3.62
CA VAL A 365 16.67 -14.38 4.87
C VAL A 365 16.56 -13.34 5.97
N MET A 366 15.50 -13.47 6.75
CA MET A 366 15.23 -12.72 7.96
C MET A 366 15.12 -13.68 9.12
N ALA A 367 15.52 -13.25 10.31
CA ALA A 367 15.34 -14.02 11.54
C ALA A 367 15.02 -13.08 12.71
N TRP A 368 14.19 -13.52 13.65
CA TRP A 368 13.81 -12.78 14.85
C TRP A 368 13.42 -13.72 15.99
N GLY A 369 13.43 -13.22 17.23
CA GLY A 369 13.23 -14.00 18.46
C GLY A 369 14.47 -13.98 19.35
N GLU A 370 14.65 -15.03 20.17
CA GLU A 370 15.82 -15.19 21.05
C GLU A 370 17.14 -15.25 20.27
N ASN A 371 18.21 -14.75 20.87
CA ASN A 371 19.51 -14.64 20.21
C ASN A 371 20.74 -14.97 21.09
N ALA A 372 20.56 -15.59 22.26
CA ALA A 372 21.68 -15.91 23.15
C ALA A 372 22.81 -16.73 22.52
N SER A 373 22.54 -17.48 21.44
CA SER A 373 23.52 -18.30 20.71
C SER A 373 23.86 -17.76 19.32
N GLY A 374 23.34 -16.59 18.93
CA GLY A 374 23.53 -16.02 17.58
C GLY A 374 22.60 -16.60 16.52
N GLN A 375 21.52 -17.29 16.89
CA GLN A 375 20.62 -18.01 15.97
C GLN A 375 19.80 -17.12 15.03
N VAL A 376 19.62 -15.83 15.38
CA VAL A 376 18.99 -14.86 14.47
C VAL A 376 20.02 -13.98 13.74
N GLU A 377 21.32 -14.20 13.96
CA GLU A 377 22.40 -13.51 13.26
C GLU A 377 22.61 -14.11 11.86
N VAL A 378 21.73 -13.76 10.92
CA VAL A 378 21.75 -14.24 9.54
C VAL A 378 23.11 -13.93 8.88
N PRO A 379 23.84 -14.94 8.36
CA PRO A 379 25.13 -14.73 7.73
C PRO A 379 25.05 -13.78 6.53
N THR A 380 25.94 -12.79 6.47
CA THR A 380 25.93 -11.76 5.42
C THR A 380 26.37 -12.25 4.04
N ASN A 381 26.95 -13.46 3.97
CA ASN A 381 27.47 -14.07 2.75
C ASN A 381 26.50 -15.02 2.07
N LEU A 382 25.25 -15.14 2.57
CA LEU A 382 24.19 -15.90 1.90
C LEU A 382 23.86 -15.29 0.54
N LYS A 383 23.66 -16.15 -0.46
CA LYS A 383 23.33 -15.81 -1.84
C LYS A 383 22.24 -16.74 -2.33
N SER A 384 21.23 -16.20 -3.00
CA SER A 384 20.14 -16.97 -3.63
C SER A 384 19.62 -18.10 -2.72
N VAL A 385 19.20 -17.74 -1.51
CA VAL A 385 18.68 -18.73 -0.55
C VAL A 385 17.34 -19.24 -1.06
N ILE A 386 17.15 -20.56 -0.99
CA ILE A 386 15.96 -21.27 -1.47
C ILE A 386 15.20 -22.03 -0.37
N ALA A 387 15.81 -22.27 0.80
CA ALA A 387 15.11 -22.83 1.95
C ALA A 387 15.76 -22.40 3.27
N VAL A 388 14.96 -22.34 4.34
CA VAL A 388 15.41 -22.06 5.70
C VAL A 388 14.81 -23.04 6.72
N ALA A 389 15.53 -23.32 7.78
CA ALA A 389 15.06 -24.17 8.86
C ALA A 389 15.61 -23.71 10.22
N GLY A 390 14.76 -23.74 11.25
CA GLY A 390 15.11 -23.40 12.63
C GLY A 390 15.24 -24.66 13.49
N GLY A 391 16.24 -24.69 14.36
CA GLY A 391 16.41 -25.68 15.42
C GLY A 391 16.12 -25.11 16.80
N ASP A 392 16.63 -25.76 17.84
CA ASP A 392 16.49 -25.33 19.23
C ASP A 392 17.19 -23.98 19.46
N PHE A 393 18.46 -23.88 19.08
CA PHE A 393 19.25 -22.65 19.20
C PHE A 393 20.15 -22.39 17.98
N HIS A 394 19.79 -22.93 16.81
CA HIS A 394 20.55 -22.75 15.57
C HIS A 394 19.61 -22.65 14.36
N SER A 395 20.18 -22.22 13.25
CA SER A 395 19.48 -21.94 11.99
C SER A 395 20.26 -22.51 10.82
N VAL A 396 19.55 -22.89 9.76
CA VAL A 396 20.14 -23.45 8.54
C VAL A 396 19.49 -22.81 7.33
N ALA A 397 20.29 -22.51 6.31
CA ALA A 397 19.84 -22.04 5.01
C ALA A 397 20.45 -22.89 3.89
N LEU A 398 19.64 -23.18 2.88
CA LEU A 398 20.05 -23.84 1.64
C LEU A 398 20.12 -22.80 0.52
N GLN A 399 21.25 -22.73 -0.18
CA GLN A 399 21.44 -21.86 -1.33
C GLN A 399 21.16 -22.62 -2.62
N GLU A 400 20.77 -21.89 -3.68
CA GLU A 400 20.43 -22.44 -5.00
C GLU A 400 21.55 -23.28 -5.63
N ASP A 401 22.81 -22.96 -5.32
CA ASP A 401 23.99 -23.73 -5.76
C ASP A 401 24.18 -25.07 -5.00
N GLY A 402 23.24 -25.43 -4.12
CA GLY A 402 23.25 -26.64 -3.32
C GLY A 402 24.21 -26.60 -2.14
N THR A 403 24.77 -25.43 -1.80
CA THR A 403 25.54 -25.23 -0.57
C THR A 403 24.64 -24.91 0.62
N VAL A 404 25.10 -25.29 1.81
CA VAL A 404 24.34 -25.11 3.06
C VAL A 404 25.14 -24.22 3.99
N ALA A 405 24.44 -23.29 4.65
CA ALA A 405 24.96 -22.52 5.77
C ALA A 405 24.22 -22.91 7.04
N ALA A 406 24.94 -23.06 8.14
CA ALA A 406 24.38 -23.29 9.47
C ALA A 406 25.05 -22.33 10.46
N TRP A 407 24.27 -21.75 11.37
CA TRP A 407 24.75 -20.77 12.34
C TRP A 407 23.92 -20.81 13.65
N GLY A 408 24.45 -20.20 14.71
CA GLY A 408 23.90 -20.25 16.05
C GLY A 408 24.67 -21.21 16.96
N ASN A 409 23.97 -21.90 17.86
CA ASN A 409 24.57 -22.84 18.80
C ASN A 409 25.37 -23.94 18.09
N ASN A 410 26.47 -24.37 18.72
CA ASN A 410 27.39 -25.32 18.14
C ASN A 410 27.97 -26.34 19.15
N GLU A 411 27.33 -26.53 20.30
CA GLU A 411 27.80 -27.47 21.32
C GLU A 411 27.98 -28.92 20.84
N PHE A 412 27.21 -29.34 19.82
CA PHE A 412 27.29 -30.66 19.22
C PHE A 412 27.86 -30.65 17.79
N GLY A 413 28.39 -29.51 17.33
CA GLY A 413 28.88 -29.34 15.96
C GLY A 413 27.78 -29.09 14.92
N GLN A 414 26.55 -28.75 15.34
CA GLN A 414 25.41 -28.55 14.44
C GLN A 414 25.55 -27.32 13.53
N SER A 415 26.33 -26.32 13.92
CA SER A 415 26.66 -25.19 13.04
C SER A 415 27.90 -25.46 12.16
N LEU A 416 28.57 -26.62 12.31
CA LEU A 416 29.71 -27.02 11.48
C LEU A 416 29.24 -27.86 10.29
N VAL A 417 28.92 -27.19 9.18
CA VAL A 417 28.53 -27.86 7.94
C VAL A 417 29.65 -28.82 7.47
N PRO A 418 29.35 -30.11 7.21
CA PRO A 418 30.36 -31.07 6.77
C PRO A 418 31.09 -30.66 5.50
N ASN A 419 32.41 -30.89 5.48
CA ASN A 419 33.23 -30.64 4.30
C ASN A 419 32.74 -31.47 3.10
N GLY A 420 32.56 -30.82 1.95
CA GLY A 420 32.10 -31.47 0.72
C GLY A 420 30.62 -31.88 0.74
N LEU A 421 29.76 -31.15 1.48
CA LEU A 421 28.33 -31.46 1.58
C LEU A 421 27.55 -31.26 0.26
N GLY A 422 27.99 -30.34 -0.61
CA GLY A 422 27.22 -29.73 -1.72
C GLY A 422 26.38 -30.65 -2.63
N ASN A 423 25.62 -30.04 -3.54
CA ASN A 423 24.51 -30.68 -4.28
C ASN A 423 23.37 -31.09 -3.33
N VAL A 424 23.11 -30.28 -2.31
CA VAL A 424 21.99 -30.47 -1.39
C VAL A 424 20.71 -29.97 -2.07
N THR A 425 19.64 -30.76 -1.92
CA THR A 425 18.31 -30.46 -2.45
C THR A 425 17.27 -30.26 -1.35
N GLN A 426 17.55 -30.74 -0.14
CA GLN A 426 16.69 -30.55 1.02
C GLN A 426 17.52 -30.46 2.29
N ILE A 427 17.08 -29.59 3.21
CA ILE A 427 17.55 -29.52 4.58
C ILE A 427 16.42 -29.87 5.55
N SER A 428 16.77 -30.48 6.67
CA SER A 428 15.86 -30.69 7.81
C SER A 428 16.64 -30.50 9.11
N VAL A 429 15.99 -29.94 10.12
CA VAL A 429 16.60 -29.57 11.39
C VAL A 429 15.77 -30.17 12.53
N GLY A 430 16.47 -30.77 13.49
CA GLY A 430 15.92 -31.23 14.76
C GLY A 430 16.73 -30.65 15.93
N HIS A 431 16.50 -31.17 17.14
CA HIS A 431 17.16 -30.69 18.37
C HIS A 431 18.69 -30.85 18.31
N GLY A 432 19.42 -29.75 18.15
CA GLY A 432 20.88 -29.74 18.03
C GLY A 432 21.44 -30.60 16.88
N ARG A 433 20.67 -30.92 15.84
CA ARG A 433 21.14 -31.71 14.68
C ARG A 433 20.49 -31.29 13.37
N ASN A 434 21.15 -31.66 12.28
CA ASN A 434 20.68 -31.40 10.92
C ASN A 434 20.75 -32.65 10.05
N MET A 435 19.96 -32.63 9.00
CA MET A 435 20.00 -33.58 7.90
C MET A 435 19.97 -32.84 6.57
N ALA A 436 20.67 -33.38 5.59
CA ALA A 436 20.63 -32.93 4.22
C ALA A 436 20.39 -34.12 3.28
N LEU A 437 19.49 -33.93 2.31
CA LEU A 437 19.32 -34.84 1.19
C LEU A 437 20.05 -34.27 -0.02
N ARG A 438 20.96 -35.06 -0.59
CA ARG A 438 21.63 -34.71 -1.83
C ARG A 438 20.82 -35.14 -3.04
N GLU A 439 21.09 -34.51 -4.18
CA GLU A 439 20.45 -34.81 -5.47
C GLU A 439 20.50 -36.30 -5.85
N ASN A 440 21.58 -36.99 -5.47
CA ASN A 440 21.75 -38.42 -5.73
C ASN A 440 21.02 -39.35 -4.75
N GLY A 441 20.16 -38.82 -3.86
CA GLY A 441 19.42 -39.59 -2.85
C GLY A 441 20.22 -39.94 -1.59
N THR A 442 21.47 -39.48 -1.47
CA THR A 442 22.29 -39.70 -0.27
C THR A 442 21.85 -38.77 0.84
N VAL A 443 21.70 -39.32 2.04
CA VAL A 443 21.36 -38.57 3.25
C VAL A 443 22.62 -38.38 4.11
N VAL A 444 22.86 -37.15 4.53
CA VAL A 444 23.94 -36.80 5.45
C VAL A 444 23.34 -36.17 6.69
N ALA A 445 23.68 -36.68 7.87
CA ALA A 445 23.29 -36.10 9.16
C ALA A 445 24.53 -35.62 9.92
N TRP A 446 24.42 -34.51 10.66
CA TRP A 446 25.48 -33.99 11.52
C TRP A 446 24.90 -33.23 12.72
N GLY A 447 25.73 -33.03 13.75
CA GLY A 447 25.30 -32.50 15.04
C GLY A 447 25.11 -33.61 16.08
N LYS A 448 24.16 -33.42 17.00
CA LYS A 448 23.86 -34.32 18.11
C LYS A 448 23.45 -35.73 17.64
N ASN A 449 24.01 -36.76 18.28
CA ASN A 449 23.73 -38.18 17.99
C ASN A 449 23.89 -39.06 19.25
N LEU A 450 22.96 -38.95 20.19
CA LEU A 450 23.07 -39.66 21.48
C LEU A 450 22.40 -41.04 21.48
N TYR A 451 21.42 -41.25 20.63
CA TYR A 451 20.59 -42.46 20.53
C TYR A 451 20.67 -43.12 19.14
N GLY A 452 21.65 -42.74 18.33
CA GLY A 452 21.82 -43.23 16.96
C GLY A 452 20.95 -42.51 15.92
N GLU A 453 20.24 -41.45 16.28
CA GLU A 453 19.38 -40.64 15.40
C GLU A 453 20.15 -39.94 14.27
N GLY A 454 21.45 -39.70 14.44
CA GLY A 454 22.36 -39.21 13.39
C GLY A 454 23.02 -40.32 12.57
N ALA A 455 22.86 -41.60 12.95
CA ALA A 455 23.47 -42.73 12.26
C ALA A 455 22.59 -43.18 11.08
N VAL A 456 22.77 -42.55 9.92
CA VAL A 456 22.03 -42.88 8.69
C VAL A 456 22.22 -44.37 8.35
N PRO A 457 21.13 -45.16 8.20
CA PRO A 457 21.23 -46.59 7.91
C PRO A 457 21.91 -46.88 6.58
N ALA A 458 22.87 -47.82 6.57
CA ALA A 458 23.64 -48.18 5.37
C ALA A 458 22.77 -48.77 4.23
N ASN A 459 21.58 -49.28 4.54
CA ASN A 459 20.63 -49.82 3.58
C ASN A 459 19.56 -48.79 3.14
N LEU A 460 19.69 -47.52 3.51
CA LEU A 460 18.81 -46.47 2.99
C LEU A 460 19.16 -46.23 1.52
N GLN A 461 18.15 -46.40 0.66
CA GLN A 461 18.22 -46.16 -0.77
C GLN A 461 16.96 -45.42 -1.21
N ASP A 462 17.05 -44.70 -2.33
CA ASP A 462 15.95 -44.00 -2.97
C ASP A 462 15.20 -43.03 -2.04
N ALA A 463 15.92 -42.39 -1.11
CA ALA A 463 15.35 -41.35 -0.25
C ALA A 463 14.93 -40.14 -1.10
N VAL A 464 13.71 -39.66 -0.87
CA VAL A 464 13.14 -38.50 -1.55
C VAL A 464 12.74 -37.39 -0.57
N TYR A 465 12.74 -37.69 0.73
CA TYR A 465 12.46 -36.74 1.78
C TYR A 465 13.15 -37.17 3.07
N VAL A 466 13.64 -36.21 3.86
CA VAL A 466 14.20 -36.43 5.19
C VAL A 466 13.53 -35.56 6.24
N SER A 467 13.38 -36.10 7.46
CA SER A 467 12.95 -35.34 8.62
C SER A 467 13.76 -35.71 9.86
N ALA A 468 14.23 -34.68 10.57
CA ALA A 468 14.92 -34.78 11.84
C ALA A 468 14.01 -34.35 12.99
N GLY A 469 13.55 -35.28 13.82
CA GLY A 469 12.76 -34.98 15.04
C GLY A 469 13.61 -34.70 16.28
N GLY A 470 13.07 -34.90 17.48
CA GLY A 470 13.83 -34.74 18.73
C GLY A 470 14.85 -35.86 18.93
N PHE A 471 14.40 -37.12 18.94
CA PHE A 471 15.25 -38.29 19.23
C PHE A 471 15.25 -39.38 18.16
N HIS A 472 14.58 -39.15 17.03
CA HIS A 472 14.54 -40.10 15.91
C HIS A 472 14.53 -39.34 14.59
N SER A 473 15.01 -39.99 13.55
CA SER A 473 15.10 -39.46 12.21
C SER A 473 14.38 -40.39 11.25
N LEU A 474 13.87 -39.84 10.16
CA LEU A 474 13.22 -40.64 9.14
C LEU A 474 13.59 -40.22 7.73
N ALA A 475 13.40 -41.16 6.81
CA ALA A 475 13.49 -40.94 5.39
C ALA A 475 12.30 -41.60 4.70
N LEU A 476 11.59 -40.83 3.87
CA LEU A 476 10.60 -41.37 2.95
C LEU A 476 11.31 -41.80 1.67
N ARG A 477 11.02 -43.02 1.21
CA ARG A 477 11.56 -43.57 -0.02
C ARG A 477 10.62 -43.34 -1.19
N ARG A 478 11.16 -43.34 -2.41
CA ARG A 478 10.39 -43.13 -3.65
C ARG A 478 9.22 -44.11 -3.84
N ASN A 479 9.29 -45.30 -3.26
CA ASN A 479 8.21 -46.28 -3.29
C ASN A 479 7.07 -46.02 -2.26
N GLY A 480 7.15 -44.92 -1.50
CA GLY A 480 6.20 -44.52 -0.47
C GLY A 480 6.34 -45.25 0.87
N SER A 481 7.40 -46.04 1.06
CA SER A 481 7.75 -46.60 2.37
C SER A 481 8.61 -45.64 3.18
N VAL A 482 8.46 -45.65 4.51
CA VAL A 482 9.29 -44.87 5.43
C VAL A 482 10.28 -45.76 6.16
N LEU A 483 11.52 -45.29 6.29
CA LEU A 483 12.52 -45.85 7.19
C LEU A 483 12.73 -44.87 8.36
N ILE A 484 12.69 -45.39 9.58
CA ILE A 484 12.83 -44.60 10.81
C ILE A 484 13.91 -45.23 11.68
N TRP A 485 14.76 -44.40 12.29
CA TRP A 485 15.86 -44.84 13.14
C TRP A 485 16.14 -43.85 14.27
N GLY A 486 16.85 -44.31 15.30
CA GLY A 486 17.11 -43.55 16.53
C GLY A 486 16.40 -44.17 17.73
N ASN A 487 16.03 -43.34 18.70
CA ASN A 487 15.36 -43.80 19.92
C ASN A 487 14.00 -44.44 19.62
N ASN A 488 13.63 -45.47 20.40
CA ASN A 488 12.37 -46.19 20.23
C ASN A 488 11.67 -46.50 21.57
N GLU A 489 11.92 -45.72 22.63
CA GLU A 489 11.36 -45.97 23.96
C GLU A 489 9.82 -45.96 23.97
N PHE A 490 9.20 -45.19 23.08
CA PHE A 490 7.75 -45.06 22.96
C PHE A 490 7.21 -45.70 21.67
N GLY A 491 8.03 -46.47 20.96
CA GLY A 491 7.65 -47.09 19.68
C GLY A 491 7.67 -46.13 18.48
N GLN A 492 8.18 -44.91 18.62
CA GLN A 492 8.20 -43.90 17.55
C GLN A 492 9.02 -44.32 16.32
N SER A 493 10.07 -45.13 16.51
CA SER A 493 10.86 -45.69 15.41
C SER A 493 10.28 -47.00 14.85
N PHE A 494 9.19 -47.52 15.43
CA PHE A 494 8.52 -48.72 14.96
C PHE A 494 7.46 -48.37 13.92
N VAL A 495 7.67 -48.75 12.65
CA VAL A 495 6.73 -48.49 11.55
C VAL A 495 5.49 -49.40 11.68
N PRO A 496 4.28 -48.86 11.88
CA PRO A 496 3.07 -49.68 11.97
C PRO A 496 2.79 -50.50 10.71
N ALA A 497 2.24 -51.70 10.89
CA ALA A 497 1.77 -52.52 9.76
C ALA A 497 0.55 -51.86 9.07
N GLY A 498 0.43 -52.03 7.75
CA GLY A 498 -0.73 -51.55 7.00
C GLY A 498 -0.79 -50.02 6.83
N LEU A 499 0.35 -49.33 6.87
CA LEU A 499 0.40 -47.89 6.52
C LEU A 499 0.05 -47.63 5.05
N GLY A 500 0.32 -48.58 4.16
CA GLY A 500 0.19 -48.37 2.71
C GLY A 500 1.26 -47.41 2.19
N THR A 501 1.00 -46.81 1.03
CA THR A 501 1.88 -45.81 0.42
C THR A 501 1.70 -44.46 1.13
N LEU A 502 2.81 -43.88 1.56
CA LEU A 502 2.85 -42.59 2.24
C LEU A 502 3.20 -41.46 1.29
N LYS A 503 2.52 -40.34 1.48
CA LYS A 503 2.75 -39.07 0.81
C LYS A 503 3.77 -38.22 1.57
N ALA A 504 3.71 -38.22 2.89
CA ALA A 504 4.63 -37.51 3.76
C ALA A 504 4.79 -38.25 5.08
N ALA A 505 5.92 -38.02 5.75
CA ALA A 505 6.16 -38.44 7.11
C ALA A 505 6.98 -37.35 7.81
N ASP A 506 6.70 -37.09 9.07
CA ASP A 506 7.42 -36.09 9.85
C ASP A 506 7.71 -36.60 11.26
N ALA A 507 8.90 -36.29 11.75
CA ALA A 507 9.41 -36.71 13.05
C ALA A 507 9.29 -35.55 14.04
N GLY A 508 8.51 -35.75 15.10
CA GLY A 508 8.40 -34.81 16.22
C GLY A 508 9.41 -35.13 17.31
N TYR A 509 9.17 -34.68 18.55
CA TYR A 509 10.10 -34.94 19.65
C TYR A 509 10.30 -36.44 19.89
N GLN A 510 9.19 -37.14 20.18
CA GLN A 510 9.12 -38.59 20.45
C GLN A 510 7.88 -39.24 19.83
N HIS A 511 7.29 -38.61 18.82
CA HIS A 511 6.18 -39.15 18.05
C HIS A 511 6.41 -38.94 16.56
N THR A 512 5.73 -39.74 15.74
CA THR A 512 5.83 -39.69 14.29
C THR A 512 4.45 -39.51 13.69
N LEU A 513 4.36 -38.66 12.67
CA LEU A 513 3.19 -38.54 11.82
C LEU A 513 3.48 -39.15 10.45
N ALA A 514 2.49 -39.86 9.92
CA ALA A 514 2.47 -40.29 8.53
C ALA A 514 1.17 -39.82 7.86
N LEU A 515 1.32 -39.27 6.66
CA LEU A 515 0.23 -38.91 5.79
C LEU A 515 0.12 -39.95 4.68
N ARG A 516 -1.00 -40.67 4.64
CA ARG A 516 -1.30 -41.62 3.57
C ARG A 516 -1.75 -40.91 2.30
N GLU A 517 -1.62 -41.58 1.16
CA GLU A 517 -2.12 -41.08 -0.14
C GLU A 517 -3.61 -40.73 -0.14
N ASN A 518 -4.42 -41.42 0.67
CA ASN A 518 -5.85 -41.14 0.79
C ASN A 518 -6.19 -39.94 1.72
N GLY A 519 -5.20 -39.17 2.15
CA GLY A 519 -5.37 -37.97 2.99
C GLY A 519 -5.63 -38.25 4.47
N THR A 520 -5.54 -39.50 4.91
CA THR A 520 -5.66 -39.86 6.34
C THR A 520 -4.31 -39.80 7.05
N VAL A 521 -4.33 -39.32 8.29
CA VAL A 521 -3.15 -39.20 9.15
C VAL A 521 -3.09 -40.36 10.13
N VAL A 522 -1.89 -40.92 10.30
CA VAL A 522 -1.57 -41.89 11.33
C VAL A 522 -0.49 -41.28 12.22
N ALA A 523 -0.69 -41.34 13.53
CA ALA A 523 0.26 -40.87 14.52
C ALA A 523 0.59 -42.01 15.49
N TRP A 524 1.87 -42.13 15.87
CA TRP A 524 2.32 -43.12 16.85
C TRP A 524 3.57 -42.64 17.58
N GLY A 525 3.89 -43.28 18.72
CA GLY A 525 4.96 -42.87 19.61
C GLY A 525 4.41 -42.39 20.96
N LEU A 526 5.11 -41.43 21.58
CA LEU A 526 4.69 -40.79 22.83
C LEU A 526 3.33 -40.10 22.65
N ASN A 527 2.44 -40.27 23.63
CA ASN A 527 1.08 -39.72 23.58
C ASN A 527 0.60 -39.11 24.91
N GLU A 528 1.51 -38.65 25.76
CA GLU A 528 1.14 -38.10 27.09
C GLU A 528 0.34 -36.79 26.99
N SER A 529 0.59 -35.99 25.95
CA SER A 529 -0.13 -34.74 25.66
C SER A 529 -1.29 -34.93 24.68
N GLY A 530 -1.53 -36.17 24.23
CA GLY A 530 -2.51 -36.46 23.20
C GLY A 530 -2.04 -36.18 21.76
N GLN A 531 -0.74 -35.95 21.52
CA GLN A 531 -0.17 -35.67 20.20
C GLN A 531 -0.36 -36.80 19.18
N CYS A 532 -0.58 -38.05 19.62
CA CYS A 532 -0.96 -39.15 18.74
C CYS A 532 -2.49 -39.35 18.61
N ASN A 533 -3.31 -38.58 19.34
CA ASN A 533 -4.78 -38.65 19.26
C ASN A 533 -5.29 -37.88 18.04
N VAL A 534 -5.09 -38.45 16.85
CA VAL A 534 -5.57 -37.86 15.59
C VAL A 534 -7.06 -37.53 15.71
N PRO A 535 -7.48 -36.27 15.47
CA PRO A 535 -8.86 -35.85 15.63
C PRO A 535 -9.85 -36.70 14.82
N ALA A 536 -10.97 -37.06 15.45
CA ALA A 536 -12.00 -37.87 14.80
C ALA A 536 -12.57 -37.14 13.57
N GLY A 537 -12.62 -37.83 12.43
CA GLY A 537 -13.10 -37.25 11.16
C GLY A 537 -12.05 -36.42 10.41
N LEU A 538 -10.81 -36.30 10.92
CA LEU A 538 -9.73 -35.67 10.17
C LEU A 538 -9.48 -36.44 8.87
N SER A 539 -9.66 -35.74 7.77
CA SER A 539 -9.56 -36.22 6.40
C SER A 539 -9.04 -35.09 5.52
N ASP A 540 -8.68 -35.42 4.28
CA ASP A 540 -8.22 -34.45 3.27
C ASP A 540 -6.94 -33.68 3.68
N VAL A 541 -6.05 -34.33 4.41
CA VAL A 541 -4.77 -33.72 4.83
C VAL A 541 -3.75 -33.70 3.69
N ILE A 542 -3.01 -32.60 3.55
CA ILE A 542 -2.01 -32.41 2.48
C ILE A 542 -0.60 -32.19 3.00
N ALA A 543 -0.46 -31.63 4.20
CA ALA A 543 0.81 -31.50 4.89
C ALA A 543 0.60 -31.79 6.36
N ILE A 544 1.64 -32.36 6.96
CA ILE A 544 1.69 -32.68 8.39
C ILE A 544 2.94 -32.01 8.94
N ARG A 545 2.87 -31.60 10.20
CA ARG A 545 4.02 -31.21 10.98
C ARG A 545 3.95 -31.93 12.32
N ALA A 546 4.96 -32.74 12.60
CA ALA A 546 5.17 -33.27 13.92
C ALA A 546 6.05 -32.26 14.66
N ALA A 547 5.42 -31.40 15.46
CA ALA A 547 6.14 -30.50 16.35
C ALA A 547 6.62 -31.30 17.58
N ASP A 548 7.03 -30.65 18.67
CA ASP A 548 7.63 -31.40 19.77
C ASP A 548 6.60 -32.28 20.51
N PHE A 549 5.62 -31.63 21.15
CA PHE A 549 4.58 -32.30 21.94
C PHE A 549 3.17 -32.10 21.39
N TYR A 550 3.06 -31.56 20.18
CA TYR A 550 1.81 -31.42 19.45
C TYR A 550 2.02 -31.75 17.98
N SER A 551 0.92 -31.93 17.29
CA SER A 551 0.86 -32.28 15.89
C SER A 551 0.00 -31.27 15.16
N MET A 552 0.33 -31.04 13.90
CA MET A 552 -0.40 -30.16 13.01
C MET A 552 -0.71 -30.91 11.72
N ALA A 553 -1.91 -30.66 11.21
CA ALA A 553 -2.30 -31.05 9.87
C ALA A 553 -2.79 -29.80 9.13
N LEU A 554 -2.27 -29.61 7.92
CA LEU A 554 -2.85 -28.70 6.95
C LEU A 554 -3.77 -29.51 6.05
N LYS A 555 -5.05 -29.24 6.11
CA LYS A 555 -6.04 -29.80 5.20
C LYS A 555 -5.96 -29.13 3.84
N SER A 556 -6.44 -29.79 2.80
CA SER A 556 -6.48 -29.27 1.44
C SER A 556 -7.35 -28.01 1.30
N ASP A 557 -8.23 -27.74 2.26
CA ASP A 557 -9.07 -26.54 2.33
C ASP A 557 -8.38 -25.34 3.02
N GLY A 558 -7.09 -25.45 3.35
CA GLY A 558 -6.32 -24.41 4.04
C GLY A 558 -6.59 -24.34 5.56
N THR A 559 -7.44 -25.22 6.09
CA THR A 559 -7.67 -25.34 7.54
C THR A 559 -6.44 -25.96 8.19
N VAL A 560 -5.94 -25.28 9.21
CA VAL A 560 -4.92 -25.82 10.10
C VAL A 560 -5.62 -26.47 11.29
N VAL A 561 -5.32 -27.74 11.55
CA VAL A 561 -5.78 -28.48 12.73
C VAL A 561 -4.56 -28.81 13.57
N CYS A 562 -4.52 -28.30 14.79
CA CYS A 562 -3.49 -28.66 15.76
C CYS A 562 -4.12 -29.48 16.91
N TRP A 563 -3.37 -30.45 17.42
CA TRP A 563 -3.76 -31.26 18.58
C TRP A 563 -2.53 -31.72 19.35
N GLY A 564 -2.70 -32.01 20.64
CA GLY A 564 -1.60 -32.33 21.55
C GLY A 564 -1.41 -31.24 22.60
N ASP A 565 -0.16 -31.01 23.01
CA ASP A 565 0.19 -29.99 23.99
C ASP A 565 -0.21 -28.58 23.54
N ASN A 566 -0.74 -27.79 24.47
CA ASN A 566 -1.19 -26.43 24.23
C ASN A 566 -0.97 -25.51 25.44
N ASP A 567 -0.08 -25.86 26.36
CA ASP A 567 0.14 -25.10 27.60
C ASP A 567 0.58 -23.65 27.35
N LEU A 568 1.11 -23.35 26.16
CA LEU A 568 1.57 -22.04 25.73
C LEU A 568 0.78 -21.47 24.55
N GLY A 569 -0.35 -22.10 24.20
CA GLY A 569 -1.17 -21.70 23.05
C GLY A 569 -0.60 -22.12 21.69
N GLN A 570 0.46 -22.93 21.64
CA GLN A 570 1.14 -23.35 20.41
C GLN A 570 0.30 -24.27 19.52
N ALA A 571 -0.66 -25.01 20.09
CA ALA A 571 -1.68 -25.75 19.34
C ALA A 571 -3.01 -24.98 19.23
N GLN A 572 -3.09 -23.75 19.75
CA GLN A 572 -4.27 -22.90 19.67
C GLN A 572 -4.28 -22.19 18.31
N VAL A 573 -4.76 -22.87 17.28
CA VAL A 573 -4.90 -22.29 15.94
C VAL A 573 -5.73 -21.00 16.03
N PRO A 574 -5.21 -19.85 15.53
CA PRO A 574 -5.95 -18.60 15.56
C PRO A 574 -7.31 -18.74 14.85
N PRO A 575 -8.41 -18.27 15.44
CA PRO A 575 -9.77 -18.51 14.92
C PRO A 575 -10.04 -17.89 13.54
N ASN A 576 -9.16 -16.98 13.07
CA ASN A 576 -9.24 -16.32 11.77
C ASN A 576 -8.13 -16.79 10.80
N LEU A 577 -7.35 -17.81 11.15
CA LEU A 577 -6.37 -18.38 10.23
C LEU A 577 -7.10 -19.18 9.14
N ASN A 578 -6.99 -18.68 7.92
CA ASN A 578 -7.52 -19.29 6.70
C ASN A 578 -6.48 -19.19 5.59
N ASN A 579 -6.66 -19.98 4.52
CA ASN A 579 -5.82 -19.96 3.32
C ASN A 579 -4.32 -20.15 3.62
N ALA A 580 -4.00 -21.02 4.59
CA ALA A 580 -2.63 -21.41 4.86
C ALA A 580 -2.13 -22.35 3.76
N ILE A 581 -0.90 -22.13 3.28
CA ILE A 581 -0.22 -23.00 2.28
C ILE A 581 0.96 -23.75 2.87
N ALA A 582 1.51 -23.24 3.97
CA ALA A 582 2.57 -23.88 4.68
C ALA A 582 2.29 -23.73 6.16
N ILE A 583 2.58 -24.81 6.88
CA ILE A 583 2.58 -24.84 8.34
C ILE A 583 4.00 -25.15 8.80
N ARG A 584 4.37 -24.53 9.90
CA ARG A 584 5.63 -24.76 10.61
C ARG A 584 5.33 -24.72 12.09
N GLY A 585 6.07 -25.52 12.83
CA GLY A 585 5.93 -25.63 14.27
C GLY A 585 7.13 -26.35 14.83
N MET A 586 7.51 -25.90 16.01
CA MET A 586 8.51 -26.55 16.87
C MET A 586 7.99 -26.52 18.31
N PHE A 587 8.82 -26.30 19.34
CA PHE A 587 8.37 -26.40 20.73
C PHE A 587 7.34 -25.33 21.13
N PHE A 588 7.74 -24.06 21.12
CA PHE A 588 7.02 -22.98 21.81
C PHE A 588 5.98 -22.26 20.96
N HIS A 589 6.14 -22.33 19.64
CA HIS A 589 5.28 -21.61 18.72
C HIS A 589 5.09 -22.34 17.39
N SER A 590 4.09 -21.85 16.69
CA SER A 590 3.67 -22.29 15.37
C SER A 590 3.58 -21.09 14.44
N GLY A 591 3.67 -21.38 13.16
CA GLY A 591 3.52 -20.43 12.10
C GLY A 591 2.81 -21.02 10.90
N ALA A 592 2.15 -20.15 10.16
CA ALA A 592 1.62 -20.46 8.86
C ALA A 592 1.97 -19.35 7.87
N ILE A 593 2.28 -19.73 6.64
CA ILE A 593 2.35 -18.80 5.51
C ILE A 593 0.99 -18.86 4.82
N LYS A 594 0.40 -17.70 4.59
CA LYS A 594 -0.82 -17.57 3.80
C LYS A 594 -0.48 -17.42 2.32
N GLU A 595 -1.44 -17.74 1.47
CA GLU A 595 -1.30 -17.59 0.01
C GLU A 595 -0.80 -16.22 -0.44
N ASP A 596 -1.17 -15.13 0.25
CA ASP A 596 -0.76 -13.75 -0.06
C ASP A 596 0.68 -13.40 0.34
N GLY A 597 1.42 -14.36 0.93
CA GLY A 597 2.78 -14.15 1.42
C GLY A 597 2.84 -13.51 2.80
N SER A 598 1.68 -13.20 3.42
CA SER A 598 1.62 -12.83 4.83
C SER A 598 1.83 -14.06 5.71
N ILE A 599 2.35 -13.83 6.91
CA ILE A 599 2.60 -14.88 7.88
C ILE A 599 1.71 -14.68 9.10
N VAL A 600 1.28 -15.79 9.71
CA VAL A 600 0.53 -15.79 10.96
C VAL A 600 1.29 -16.66 11.93
N LEU A 601 1.71 -16.10 13.06
CA LEU A 601 2.41 -16.80 14.14
C LEU A 601 1.54 -16.86 15.39
N TRP A 602 1.61 -17.97 16.13
CA TRP A 602 0.87 -18.16 17.38
C TRP A 602 1.61 -19.09 18.34
N GLY A 603 1.24 -19.04 19.63
CA GLY A 603 1.94 -19.71 20.72
C GLY A 603 2.40 -18.72 21.79
N THR A 604 3.53 -18.98 22.43
CA THR A 604 4.15 -18.01 23.33
C THR A 604 5.01 -17.01 22.54
N ASN A 605 5.06 -15.78 23.05
CA ASN A 605 5.91 -14.70 22.55
C ASN A 605 6.92 -14.23 23.61
N ALA A 606 7.31 -15.12 24.53
CA ALA A 606 8.18 -14.78 25.66
C ALA A 606 9.54 -14.21 25.20
N ASP A 607 10.00 -14.62 24.02
CA ASP A 607 11.29 -14.28 23.43
C ASP A 607 11.15 -13.43 22.17
N GLY A 608 9.95 -12.91 21.89
CA GLY A 608 9.65 -12.08 20.71
C GLY A 608 9.43 -12.84 19.40
N GLN A 609 9.41 -14.19 19.43
CA GLN A 609 9.31 -15.06 18.26
C GLN A 609 8.02 -14.90 17.42
N LEU A 610 6.92 -14.36 17.98
CA LEU A 610 5.69 -14.08 17.23
C LEU A 610 5.62 -12.66 16.67
N THR A 611 6.60 -11.82 17.00
CA THR A 611 6.59 -10.39 16.67
C THR A 611 7.10 -10.20 15.23
N ILE A 612 6.20 -10.39 14.27
CA ILE A 612 6.46 -10.31 12.83
C ILE A 612 7.07 -8.94 12.47
N PRO A 613 8.28 -8.89 11.88
CA PRO A 613 8.87 -7.65 11.37
C PRO A 613 8.04 -7.00 10.25
N ASP A 614 7.93 -5.67 10.26
CA ASP A 614 7.11 -4.88 9.31
C ASP A 614 7.54 -4.99 7.83
N ASP A 615 8.74 -5.52 7.55
CA ASP A 615 9.35 -5.51 6.23
C ASP A 615 9.08 -6.76 5.38
N LEU A 616 8.17 -7.65 5.82
CA LEU A 616 7.86 -8.94 5.19
C LEU A 616 6.78 -8.92 4.04
N THR A 617 6.24 -7.77 3.60
CA THR A 617 5.12 -7.74 2.59
C THR A 617 5.28 -6.76 1.41
N SER A 618 5.09 -7.27 0.16
CA SER A 618 4.98 -6.54 -1.13
C SER A 618 3.64 -5.84 -1.37
N THR A 619 3.58 -4.94 -2.36
CA THR A 619 2.30 -4.58 -3.00
C THR A 619 1.87 -5.65 -4.00
N ASN A 620 0.65 -6.17 -3.86
CA ASN A 620 0.09 -7.15 -4.79
C ASN A 620 -0.78 -6.44 -5.84
N LEU A 621 -0.41 -6.48 -7.12
CA LEU A 621 -1.11 -5.83 -8.25
C LEU A 621 -1.50 -6.86 -9.33
N ARG A 622 -1.58 -8.14 -8.95
CA ARG A 622 -1.94 -9.23 -9.85
C ARG A 622 -3.31 -8.97 -10.49
N ASN A 623 -3.48 -9.31 -11.77
CA ASN A 623 -4.71 -9.07 -12.56
C ASN A 623 -5.18 -7.61 -12.60
N ALA A 624 -4.36 -6.66 -12.16
CA ALA A 624 -4.73 -5.27 -12.25
C ALA A 624 -4.84 -4.89 -13.73
N ASP A 625 -5.96 -4.26 -14.08
CA ASP A 625 -6.17 -3.81 -15.45
C ASP A 625 -5.63 -2.38 -15.57
N PHE A 626 -4.50 -2.23 -16.24
CA PHE A 626 -3.86 -0.95 -16.55
C PHE A 626 -4.07 -0.55 -18.02
N THR A 627 -5.08 -1.09 -18.72
CA THR A 627 -5.32 -0.78 -20.14
C THR A 627 -5.38 0.72 -20.33
N ASN A 628 -4.53 1.30 -21.19
CA ASN A 628 -4.40 2.74 -21.43
C ASN A 628 -4.04 3.60 -20.20
N ALA A 629 -3.61 3.00 -19.09
CA ALA A 629 -3.22 3.74 -17.89
C ALA A 629 -1.90 4.51 -18.12
N ILE A 630 -1.71 5.59 -17.38
CA ILE A 630 -0.49 6.40 -17.41
C ILE A 630 0.33 6.08 -16.16
N LEU A 631 1.41 5.32 -16.35
CA LEU A 631 2.33 4.81 -15.33
C LEU A 631 3.76 5.36 -15.52
N ALA A 632 3.91 6.45 -16.27
CA ALA A 632 5.22 7.01 -16.56
C ALA A 632 5.94 7.41 -15.25
N GLY A 633 7.16 6.91 -15.05
CA GLY A 633 8.00 7.16 -13.89
C GLY A 633 7.65 6.37 -12.63
N VAL A 634 6.67 5.46 -12.68
CA VAL A 634 6.18 4.72 -11.50
C VAL A 634 7.19 3.69 -11.00
N ASN A 635 7.25 3.49 -9.68
CA ASN A 635 8.08 2.49 -9.03
C ASN A 635 7.29 1.22 -8.65
N LEU A 636 7.62 0.11 -9.32
CA LEU A 636 7.01 -1.23 -9.23
C LEU A 636 8.03 -2.32 -8.83
N ILE A 637 9.13 -1.94 -8.19
CA ILE A 637 10.17 -2.88 -7.75
C ILE A 637 9.57 -4.03 -6.94
N ASN A 638 9.89 -5.27 -7.34
CA ASN A 638 9.42 -6.52 -6.71
C ASN A 638 7.90 -6.63 -6.52
N ALA A 639 7.12 -5.82 -7.24
CA ALA A 639 5.68 -5.92 -7.24
C ALA A 639 5.22 -7.21 -7.91
N ASN A 640 4.14 -7.79 -7.42
CA ASN A 640 3.46 -8.88 -8.12
C ASN A 640 2.54 -8.30 -9.19
N LEU A 641 2.94 -8.37 -10.46
CA LEU A 641 2.25 -7.80 -11.62
C LEU A 641 1.75 -8.88 -12.60
N ARG A 642 1.62 -10.12 -12.14
CA ARG A 642 1.16 -11.23 -12.97
C ARG A 642 -0.20 -10.95 -13.61
N ASN A 643 -0.31 -11.21 -14.91
CA ASN A 643 -1.50 -10.92 -15.74
C ASN A 643 -2.00 -9.47 -15.69
N ALA A 644 -1.15 -8.55 -15.23
CA ALA A 644 -1.50 -7.14 -15.32
C ALA A 644 -1.67 -6.78 -16.80
N ASN A 645 -2.78 -6.15 -17.14
CA ASN A 645 -3.04 -5.76 -18.52
C ASN A 645 -2.49 -4.36 -18.75
N PHE A 646 -1.33 -4.23 -19.38
CA PHE A 646 -0.72 -2.96 -19.74
C PHE A 646 -1.03 -2.55 -21.19
N SER A 647 -2.02 -3.13 -21.87
CA SER A 647 -2.31 -2.79 -23.27
C SER A 647 -2.52 -1.28 -23.45
N GLY A 648 -1.73 -0.67 -24.34
CA GLY A 648 -1.77 0.78 -24.57
C GLY A 648 -1.33 1.65 -23.38
N ALA A 649 -0.86 1.06 -22.28
CA ALA A 649 -0.41 1.80 -21.11
C ALA A 649 0.90 2.56 -21.39
N ASN A 650 1.11 3.66 -20.70
CA ASN A 650 2.35 4.42 -20.79
C ASN A 650 3.24 4.15 -19.56
N LEU A 651 4.27 3.33 -19.71
CA LEU A 651 5.26 2.97 -18.70
C LEU A 651 6.61 3.68 -18.90
N ARG A 652 6.68 4.80 -19.62
CA ARG A 652 7.95 5.51 -19.84
C ARG A 652 8.69 5.75 -18.52
N SER A 653 9.97 5.38 -18.44
CA SER A 653 10.82 5.53 -17.25
C SER A 653 10.31 4.81 -15.99
N ALA A 654 9.37 3.87 -16.11
CA ALA A 654 8.90 3.08 -14.96
C ALA A 654 10.02 2.15 -14.46
N ASN A 655 10.05 1.88 -13.16
CA ASN A 655 11.03 1.00 -12.54
C ASN A 655 10.37 -0.31 -12.10
N LEU A 656 10.68 -1.41 -12.80
CA LEU A 656 10.11 -2.74 -12.60
C LEU A 656 11.18 -3.76 -12.15
N VAL A 657 12.25 -3.32 -11.50
CA VAL A 657 13.34 -4.22 -11.09
C VAL A 657 12.81 -5.32 -10.17
N GLY A 658 13.12 -6.58 -10.50
CA GLY A 658 12.69 -7.73 -9.70
C GLY A 658 11.18 -7.98 -9.68
N ALA A 659 10.38 -7.22 -10.45
CA ALA A 659 8.94 -7.42 -10.53
C ALA A 659 8.60 -8.74 -11.22
N ASP A 660 7.50 -9.37 -10.82
CA ASP A 660 6.96 -10.51 -11.56
C ASP A 660 5.93 -10.05 -12.58
N LEU A 661 6.29 -10.17 -13.86
CA LEU A 661 5.53 -9.73 -15.03
C LEU A 661 4.94 -10.89 -15.82
N THR A 662 4.91 -12.10 -15.26
CA THR A 662 4.44 -13.29 -15.97
C THR A 662 3.01 -13.11 -16.47
N GLY A 663 2.81 -13.23 -17.79
CA GLY A 663 1.49 -13.10 -18.44
C GLY A 663 0.98 -11.66 -18.54
N ALA A 664 1.80 -10.67 -18.15
CA ALA A 664 1.45 -9.28 -18.34
C ALA A 664 1.36 -8.96 -19.84
N ASN A 665 0.31 -8.23 -20.24
CA ASN A 665 0.06 -7.89 -21.63
C ASN A 665 0.60 -6.49 -21.93
N PHE A 666 1.61 -6.38 -22.79
CA PHE A 666 2.22 -5.11 -23.16
C PHE A 666 1.87 -4.64 -24.59
N ASP A 667 0.84 -5.21 -25.24
CA ASP A 667 0.49 -4.81 -26.61
C ASP A 667 0.14 -3.32 -26.69
N GLY A 668 0.90 -2.58 -27.48
CA GLY A 668 0.78 -1.13 -27.61
C GLY A 668 1.30 -0.33 -26.40
N ALA A 669 1.85 -0.97 -25.36
CA ALA A 669 2.39 -0.29 -24.19
C ALA A 669 3.66 0.50 -24.53
N ILE A 670 3.80 1.73 -24.05
CA ILE A 670 4.98 2.57 -24.29
C ILE A 670 5.98 2.35 -23.14
N ILE A 671 7.19 1.86 -23.45
CA ILE A 671 8.16 1.41 -22.43
C ILE A 671 9.53 2.11 -22.49
N ASN A 672 9.63 3.27 -23.15
CA ASN A 672 10.89 4.00 -23.27
C ASN A 672 11.54 4.22 -21.88
N ASP A 673 12.83 3.89 -21.76
CA ASP A 673 13.64 4.04 -20.53
C ASP A 673 13.10 3.33 -19.28
N ALA A 674 12.15 2.40 -19.42
CA ALA A 674 11.69 1.59 -18.31
C ALA A 674 12.75 0.55 -17.89
N ASN A 675 12.93 0.36 -16.59
CA ASN A 675 13.93 -0.52 -16.02
C ASN A 675 13.34 -1.88 -15.64
N PHE A 676 13.71 -2.92 -16.38
CA PHE A 676 13.25 -4.29 -16.18
C PHE A 676 14.33 -5.23 -15.61
N THR A 677 15.42 -4.67 -15.05
CA THR A 677 16.55 -5.48 -14.54
C THR A 677 16.06 -6.52 -13.52
N ASN A 678 16.45 -7.78 -13.68
CA ASN A 678 16.04 -8.91 -12.83
C ASN A 678 14.52 -9.14 -12.71
N SER A 679 13.70 -8.55 -13.58
CA SER A 679 12.27 -8.88 -13.63
C SER A 679 12.02 -10.28 -14.20
N ILE A 680 10.93 -10.91 -13.78
CA ILE A 680 10.59 -12.29 -14.13
C ILE A 680 9.43 -12.29 -15.13
N GLY A 681 9.54 -13.04 -16.23
CA GLY A 681 8.41 -13.35 -17.12
C GLY A 681 7.91 -12.23 -18.02
N ALA A 682 8.70 -11.18 -18.24
CA ALA A 682 8.34 -10.06 -19.11
C ALA A 682 8.27 -10.47 -20.59
N ASP A 683 7.07 -10.61 -21.15
CA ASP A 683 6.85 -10.64 -22.60
C ASP A 683 6.50 -9.25 -23.12
N LEU A 684 7.47 -8.60 -23.76
CA LEU A 684 7.31 -7.25 -24.29
C LEU A 684 6.75 -7.23 -25.73
N THR A 685 6.24 -8.36 -26.22
CA THR A 685 5.65 -8.45 -27.56
C THR A 685 4.54 -7.42 -27.73
N GLY A 686 4.65 -6.61 -28.78
CA GLY A 686 3.70 -5.53 -29.06
C GLY A 686 3.98 -4.22 -28.33
N ALA A 687 4.91 -4.18 -27.38
CA ALA A 687 5.35 -2.94 -26.74
C ALA A 687 6.06 -1.99 -27.73
N ILE A 688 5.89 -0.68 -27.52
CA ILE A 688 6.32 0.41 -28.39
C ILE A 688 7.49 1.18 -27.74
N ILE A 689 8.52 1.49 -28.54
CA ILE A 689 9.71 2.27 -28.13
C ILE A 689 9.91 3.47 -29.06
N GLN A 690 9.60 4.69 -28.61
CA GLN A 690 9.51 5.88 -29.46
C GLN A 690 10.80 6.70 -29.72
N GLU A 691 11.92 6.44 -29.01
CA GLU A 691 13.20 7.22 -29.06
C GLU A 691 14.41 6.31 -28.72
N GLU A 692 15.66 6.83 -28.73
CA GLU A 692 16.84 6.08 -28.27
C GLU A 692 16.69 5.71 -26.78
N SER A 693 16.66 4.41 -26.45
CA SER A 693 16.43 3.93 -25.07
C SER A 693 17.46 2.88 -24.65
N LYS A 694 17.84 2.87 -23.37
CA LYS A 694 18.77 1.89 -22.77
C LYS A 694 17.99 0.71 -22.16
N PHE A 695 18.41 -0.53 -22.42
CA PHE A 695 17.72 -1.71 -21.90
C PHE A 695 18.69 -2.80 -21.43
N THR A 696 18.31 -3.54 -20.38
CA THR A 696 19.06 -4.69 -19.84
C THR A 696 18.11 -5.87 -19.61
N ILE A 697 18.06 -6.84 -20.53
CA ILE A 697 17.33 -8.13 -20.41
C ILE A 697 17.97 -9.21 -21.29
N SER A 698 17.66 -10.48 -20.98
CA SER A 698 18.24 -11.66 -21.62
C SER A 698 17.45 -12.26 -22.79
N SER A 699 16.16 -11.93 -23.00
CA SER A 699 15.41 -12.34 -24.23
C SER A 699 14.01 -11.70 -24.40
N SER A 700 13.87 -10.56 -25.10
CA SER A 700 12.52 -10.03 -25.44
C SER A 700 12.37 -9.57 -26.87
N ILE A 701 11.13 -9.69 -27.37
CA ILE A 701 10.65 -9.22 -28.68
C ILE A 701 10.02 -7.84 -28.50
N VAL A 702 10.49 -6.82 -29.21
CA VAL A 702 9.97 -5.44 -29.15
C VAL A 702 9.52 -4.96 -30.53
N ARG A 703 8.50 -4.08 -30.60
CA ARG A 703 7.97 -3.55 -31.87
C ARG A 703 8.46 -2.13 -32.14
N SER A 704 8.85 -1.88 -33.39
CA SER A 704 9.18 -0.53 -33.86
C SER A 704 7.91 0.37 -33.92
N PRO A 705 7.99 1.64 -33.51
CA PRO A 705 6.86 2.58 -33.62
C PRO A 705 6.43 2.84 -35.06
N SER A 706 7.38 2.86 -36.00
CA SER A 706 7.11 3.11 -37.41
C SER A 706 6.54 1.88 -38.11
N GLY A 707 6.69 0.70 -37.51
CA GLY A 707 6.27 -0.58 -38.10
C GLY A 707 6.93 -0.86 -39.45
N ASN A 708 8.12 -0.28 -39.72
CA ASN A 708 8.98 -0.47 -40.89
C ASN A 708 10.38 0.13 -40.60
N ALA A 709 11.08 -0.34 -39.57
CA ALA A 709 12.39 0.22 -39.25
C ALA A 709 13.48 -0.31 -40.20
N GLU A 710 14.40 0.58 -40.62
CA GLU A 710 15.54 0.28 -41.51
C GLU A 710 16.87 0.17 -40.74
N LYS A 711 16.91 0.69 -39.51
CA LYS A 711 18.07 0.62 -38.61
C LYS A 711 17.59 0.38 -37.20
N ILE A 712 18.41 -0.29 -36.40
CA ILE A 712 18.19 -0.43 -34.95
C ILE A 712 19.46 -0.05 -34.20
N LYS A 713 19.31 0.74 -33.14
CA LYS A 713 20.36 1.04 -32.19
C LYS A 713 20.12 0.23 -30.93
N ILE A 714 21.12 -0.53 -30.49
CA ILE A 714 21.03 -1.37 -29.30
C ILE A 714 22.13 -0.95 -28.33
N ILE A 715 21.73 -0.78 -27.08
CA ILE A 715 22.63 -0.51 -25.94
C ILE A 715 22.49 -1.70 -25.01
N PHE A 716 23.56 -2.48 -24.81
CA PHE A 716 23.54 -3.66 -23.96
C PHE A 716 24.68 -3.62 -22.93
N PRO A 717 24.45 -4.15 -21.72
CA PRO A 717 25.48 -4.23 -20.69
C PRO A 717 26.56 -5.22 -21.11
N THR A 718 27.81 -4.82 -20.91
CA THR A 718 28.97 -5.57 -21.37
C THR A 718 29.51 -6.45 -20.25
N ASN A 719 29.06 -7.70 -20.19
CA ASN A 719 29.71 -8.73 -19.39
C ASN A 719 30.65 -9.56 -20.27
N ARG A 720 31.89 -9.82 -19.83
CA ARG A 720 32.95 -10.44 -20.65
C ARG A 720 32.68 -11.91 -21.05
N ASN A 721 31.63 -12.52 -20.49
CA ASN A 721 31.32 -13.94 -20.68
C ASN A 721 30.00 -14.21 -21.43
N ASN A 722 29.23 -13.19 -21.79
CA ASN A 722 27.93 -13.37 -22.43
C ASN A 722 28.00 -13.00 -23.91
N THR A 723 27.50 -13.88 -24.77
CA THR A 723 27.32 -13.63 -26.20
C THR A 723 25.87 -13.28 -26.50
N TYR A 724 25.65 -12.37 -27.45
CA TYR A 724 24.30 -11.97 -27.86
C TYR A 724 24.08 -12.25 -29.35
N ILE A 725 22.88 -12.70 -29.69
CA ILE A 725 22.34 -12.85 -31.03
C ILE A 725 21.23 -11.83 -31.20
N ILE A 726 21.40 -10.91 -32.15
CA ILE A 726 20.38 -9.92 -32.47
C ILE A 726 19.60 -10.40 -33.68
N GLN A 727 18.26 -10.37 -33.61
CA GLN A 727 17.40 -10.76 -34.71
C GLN A 727 16.30 -9.73 -34.97
N SER A 728 15.85 -9.64 -36.23
CA SER A 728 14.65 -8.90 -36.62
C SER A 728 13.64 -9.80 -37.32
N SER A 729 12.39 -9.33 -37.35
CA SER A 729 11.27 -9.98 -38.04
C SER A 729 10.25 -8.95 -38.52
N SER A 730 9.57 -9.25 -39.63
CA SER A 730 8.46 -8.44 -40.13
C SER A 730 7.09 -8.91 -39.60
N ASN A 731 6.97 -10.16 -39.14
CA ASN A 731 5.68 -10.80 -38.82
C ASN A 731 5.69 -11.82 -37.66
N LEU A 732 6.72 -11.81 -36.81
CA LEU A 732 6.91 -12.70 -35.63
C LEU A 732 7.11 -14.20 -35.92
N SER A 733 6.73 -14.69 -37.10
CA SER A 733 6.88 -16.09 -37.50
C SER A 733 8.24 -16.41 -38.11
N GLU A 734 8.92 -15.42 -38.70
CA GLU A 734 10.23 -15.60 -39.34
C GLU A 734 11.26 -14.62 -38.78
N TRP A 735 12.34 -15.16 -38.20
CA TRP A 735 13.39 -14.36 -37.57
C TRP A 735 14.69 -14.45 -38.35
N ARG A 736 15.33 -13.31 -38.57
CA ARG A 736 16.63 -13.20 -39.25
C ARG A 736 17.67 -12.65 -38.30
N SER A 737 18.81 -13.31 -38.21
CA SER A 737 19.95 -12.83 -37.41
C SER A 737 20.63 -11.65 -38.11
N ILE A 738 20.78 -10.56 -37.37
CA ILE A 738 21.45 -9.33 -37.79
C ILE A 738 22.95 -9.43 -37.47
N GLU A 739 23.30 -9.84 -36.25
CA GLU A 739 24.69 -10.10 -35.83
C GLU A 739 24.68 -11.14 -34.70
N THR A 740 25.75 -11.95 -34.62
CA THR A 740 25.93 -13.03 -33.64
C THR A 740 27.27 -12.84 -32.92
N ASN A 741 27.37 -13.26 -31.65
CA ASN A 741 28.60 -13.25 -30.85
C ASN A 741 29.15 -11.85 -30.49
N ILE A 742 28.28 -10.91 -30.13
CA ILE A 742 28.72 -9.58 -29.74
C ILE A 742 29.35 -9.62 -28.33
N LEU A 743 30.66 -9.44 -28.25
CA LEU A 743 31.45 -9.39 -27.01
C LEU A 743 31.45 -7.98 -26.41
N GLY A 744 31.25 -7.88 -25.10
CA GLY A 744 31.22 -6.61 -24.40
C GLY A 744 32.58 -6.17 -23.84
N THR A 745 32.97 -4.91 -24.08
CA THR A 745 34.10 -4.26 -23.38
C THR A 745 33.68 -2.90 -22.82
N GLY A 746 33.46 -2.80 -21.50
CA GLY A 746 33.05 -1.56 -20.81
C GLY A 746 31.97 -1.81 -19.75
N ASP A 747 31.24 -0.75 -19.36
CA ASP A 747 30.02 -0.89 -18.55
C ASP A 747 28.77 -1.08 -19.45
N PHE A 748 28.75 -0.47 -20.64
CA PHE A 748 27.73 -0.63 -21.68
C PHE A 748 28.36 -0.51 -23.08
N LEU A 749 27.83 -1.22 -24.08
CA LEU A 749 28.21 -1.09 -25.50
C LEU A 749 27.00 -0.64 -26.31
N GLU A 750 27.20 0.41 -27.10
CA GLU A 750 26.21 0.99 -28.00
C GLU A 750 26.59 0.67 -29.45
N ARG A 751 25.67 0.06 -30.20
CA ARG A 751 25.86 -0.23 -31.63
C ARG A 751 24.60 0.05 -32.45
N VAL A 752 24.80 0.55 -33.66
CA VAL A 752 23.76 0.73 -34.67
C VAL A 752 23.93 -0.35 -35.73
N PHE A 753 22.84 -1.02 -36.07
CA PHE A 753 22.77 -2.06 -37.08
C PHE A 753 21.86 -1.60 -38.21
N ASP A 754 22.38 -1.63 -39.43
CA ASP A 754 21.59 -1.47 -40.63
C ASP A 754 20.83 -2.77 -40.92
N LEU A 755 19.55 -2.67 -41.21
CA LEU A 755 18.70 -3.82 -41.50
C LEU A 755 18.67 -4.05 -43.01
N GLU A 756 18.93 -5.27 -43.44
CA GLU A 756 18.88 -5.63 -44.87
C GLU A 756 17.47 -5.43 -45.47
N GLN A 757 16.42 -5.51 -44.63
CA GLN A 757 15.02 -5.26 -45.00
C GLN A 757 14.25 -4.63 -43.82
N THR A 758 13.22 -3.84 -44.14
CA THR A 758 12.38 -3.21 -43.13
C THR A 758 11.74 -4.24 -42.22
N SER A 759 11.88 -4.04 -40.92
CA SER A 759 11.41 -4.98 -39.90
C SER A 759 10.56 -4.28 -38.85
N ASN A 760 9.63 -5.04 -38.27
CA ASN A 760 8.62 -4.54 -37.35
C ASN A 760 8.93 -4.94 -35.92
N TYR A 761 9.65 -6.06 -35.76
CA TYR A 761 9.94 -6.69 -34.49
C TYR A 761 11.43 -6.99 -34.36
N PHE A 762 11.94 -6.90 -33.14
CA PHE A 762 13.36 -7.06 -32.83
C PHE A 762 13.52 -7.86 -31.56
N ARG A 763 14.55 -8.72 -31.49
CA ARG A 763 14.94 -9.38 -30.25
C ARG A 763 16.44 -9.48 -30.12
N ALA A 764 16.91 -9.39 -28.89
CA ALA A 764 18.26 -9.78 -28.51
C ALA A 764 18.14 -11.07 -27.69
N ILE A 765 18.87 -12.10 -28.07
CA ILE A 765 18.93 -13.39 -27.39
C ILE A 765 20.31 -13.49 -26.77
N GLN A 766 20.38 -13.71 -25.46
CA GLN A 766 21.63 -14.10 -24.82
C GLN A 766 21.88 -15.59 -25.09
N ASP A 767 23.04 -15.90 -25.67
CA ASP A 767 23.51 -17.26 -25.95
C ASP A 767 24.26 -17.84 -24.74
#